data_AF-A0A8H3CFC2-F1
#
_entry.id   AF-A0A8H3CFC2-F1
#
_cell.length_a   1.000
_cell.length_b   1.000
_cell.length_c   1.000
_cell.angle_alpha   90.00
_cell.angle_beta   90.00
_cell.angle_gamma   90.00
#
_symmetry.space_group_name_H-M   'P 1'
#
loop_
_entity.id
_entity.type
_entity.pdbx_description
1 polymer ?
#
loop_
_entity_poly.entity_id
_entity_poly.type
_entity_poly.pdbx_seq_one_letter_code
_entity_poly.pdbx_strand_id
1 'polypeptide(L)'
;MRSIIPFILTAATCSFGATTSVNEFDELSLRTIKFSPYHVEKLPLAAIERLRTAAPLPRPLTPESLGEIRASLSDISALTGSTISDEAIEQLQGRFERKLWGPGYVDVTDSASGGFIDSSQSPFAAPVATPKYPTPDPSAHPELKPMLEMVNSTELREYVTHLSTAYRTRYYRHPHAREPTYWIEAQFASWLGVNQTTVVENKFNQPNIVGRIEPKSGNSSAPIIILGAHLDSTSQLPWVAPGADDDASGLSVVMAIMRILKANNYQGNYAIEAHAYAGEEGGLLGSDALARAYRDQGKEVRGMLEFEMVGYQPSTSTNKGKSSTITVLADPVPGMTSHMLKVVEAYVPTAERRSVNCGYGCSDHYSFFGEGYPVVCLASYGPSDKYLNPNYHAMSDTVDKLDFEKMTDFLRPDSTATGIKYDAKPTPKTYIFTEPALLFIPSHSRAMFNFPVLLLAFCSALAVQSAPTTGFDDLSIRAIQFASGHVERLPLAAIERLRSATPLPRPLTPESYTAARKSLADISILTASVISDEAIDRLQGHFQRKIWGPGYVDVTDSFENVSRRSLASQVDVPAYPTPDPSAQSELKPMLAMVNSSELKSYVTQLSTKYETRYYLSLKSREPTEWIRSQLASWLGKNQVRFVENGFNQPNVIGRIEAKSDASGVAVMMSIMRILKANDYQGAYAIEAHAYAGEEGGLLGSKKVATEYKAQNKTIRGMLDFEMVGYQPATASNAGKSSTITVLSDPVPQMSSHMAQIVQKYVPTAEQRSAACGYGCSDHYSFYDQGYPVVCIASYGPEDSQLNPGYHTTNDTVEKLDFDKMSDFVRAGLAWVVEVAA
;
A
#
# COMPACT_ATOMS: atom_id res chain seq x y z
N MET A 1 -25.84 47.39 5.50
CA MET A 1 -26.00 46.52 4.30
C MET A 1 -25.43 47.26 3.09
N ARG A 2 -24.96 46.54 2.06
CA ARG A 2 -24.10 47.05 0.95
C ARG A 2 -22.73 47.58 1.45
N SER A 3 -21.72 46.69 1.45
CA SER A 3 -20.27 46.99 1.43
C SER A 3 -19.42 45.70 1.54
N ILE A 4 -19.93 44.66 2.21
CA ILE A 4 -19.20 43.40 2.46
C ILE A 4 -19.66 42.32 1.47
N ILE A 5 -19.21 42.45 0.22
CA ILE A 5 -19.42 41.47 -0.87
C ILE A 5 -18.09 41.05 -1.56
N PRO A 6 -17.13 41.94 -1.87
CA PRO A 6 -15.92 41.54 -2.61
C PRO A 6 -14.89 40.74 -1.77
N PHE A 7 -15.21 40.39 -0.53
CA PHE A 7 -14.33 39.58 0.34
C PHE A 7 -14.72 38.09 0.43
N ILE A 8 -15.86 37.69 -0.13
CA ILE A 8 -16.29 36.28 -0.17
C ILE A 8 -15.86 35.61 -1.48
N LEU A 9 -15.88 36.33 -2.60
CA LEU A 9 -15.51 35.80 -3.92
C LEU A 9 -14.01 35.47 -4.06
N THR A 10 -13.12 36.23 -3.40
CA THR A 10 -11.66 36.00 -3.46
C THR A 10 -11.22 34.75 -2.69
N ALA A 11 -12.09 34.16 -1.86
CA ALA A 11 -11.80 32.88 -1.19
C ALA A 11 -11.90 31.70 -2.17
N ALA A 12 -12.84 31.74 -3.12
CA ALA A 12 -13.05 30.68 -4.10
C ALA A 12 -11.86 30.50 -5.06
N THR A 13 -11.11 31.57 -5.34
CA THR A 13 -9.94 31.55 -6.23
C THR A 13 -8.64 31.11 -5.57
N CYS A 14 -8.62 30.83 -4.26
CA CYS A 14 -7.40 30.57 -3.48
C CYS A 14 -7.27 29.13 -2.94
N SER A 15 -8.19 28.22 -3.26
CA SER A 15 -8.14 26.81 -2.82
C SER A 15 -7.61 25.83 -3.87
N PHE A 16 -7.60 26.20 -5.16
CA PHE A 16 -7.04 25.37 -6.23
C PHE A 16 -5.54 25.62 -6.47
N GLY A 17 -4.75 25.59 -5.39
CA GLY A 17 -3.29 25.55 -5.41
C GLY A 17 -2.69 24.15 -5.22
N ALA A 18 -3.52 23.16 -4.89
CA ALA A 18 -3.10 21.79 -4.65
C ALA A 18 -3.17 20.95 -5.94
N THR A 19 -2.19 21.10 -6.82
CA THR A 19 -1.95 20.15 -7.93
C THR A 19 -1.42 18.82 -7.39
N THR A 20 -2.30 18.04 -6.76
CA THR A 20 -2.04 16.64 -6.38
C THR A 20 -1.78 15.81 -7.63
N SER A 21 -0.62 15.17 -7.70
CA SER A 21 -0.03 14.61 -8.91
C SER A 21 -0.59 13.23 -9.30
N VAL A 22 -1.88 13.18 -9.64
CA VAL A 22 -2.39 12.18 -10.59
C VAL A 22 -2.13 12.72 -12.01
N ASN A 23 -1.80 11.85 -12.97
CA ASN A 23 -1.30 12.29 -14.28
C ASN A 23 -2.34 13.13 -15.04
N GLU A 24 -1.92 14.29 -15.57
CA GLU A 24 -2.79 15.23 -16.33
C GLU A 24 -3.50 14.58 -17.53
N PHE A 25 -2.94 13.47 -18.05
CA PHE A 25 -3.52 12.67 -19.14
C PHE A 25 -4.66 11.74 -18.71
N ASP A 26 -4.73 11.33 -17.44
CA ASP A 26 -5.81 10.49 -16.90
C ASP A 26 -7.05 11.32 -16.52
N GLU A 27 -6.81 12.52 -15.96
CA GLU A 27 -7.87 13.50 -15.64
C GLU A 27 -8.71 13.91 -16.87
N LEU A 28 -8.11 13.93 -18.05
CA LEU A 28 -8.80 14.24 -19.31
C LEU A 28 -9.36 13.00 -20.04
N SER A 29 -9.25 11.80 -19.45
CA SER A 29 -9.81 10.58 -20.02
C SER A 29 -11.35 10.60 -20.04
N LEU A 30 -11.95 10.19 -21.17
CA LEU A 30 -13.41 10.09 -21.30
C LEU A 30 -13.91 8.77 -20.72
N ARG A 31 -14.48 8.86 -19.51
CA ARG A 31 -15.16 7.77 -18.82
C ARG A 31 -16.56 7.57 -19.40
N THR A 32 -17.04 6.34 -19.45
CA THR A 32 -18.38 6.00 -19.97
C THR A 32 -19.28 5.69 -18.77
N ILE A 33 -20.03 6.69 -18.32
CA ILE A 33 -20.79 6.64 -17.07
C ILE A 33 -22.25 6.27 -17.33
N LYS A 34 -22.73 5.24 -16.63
CA LYS A 34 -24.10 4.75 -16.72
C LYS A 34 -24.87 5.14 -15.47
N PHE A 35 -25.84 6.04 -15.64
CA PHE A 35 -26.69 6.56 -14.57
C PHE A 35 -27.98 5.75 -14.38
N SER A 36 -28.42 5.03 -15.40
CA SER A 36 -29.58 4.13 -15.34
C SER A 36 -29.44 3.03 -16.40
N PRO A 37 -30.33 2.02 -16.44
CA PRO A 37 -30.37 1.05 -17.54
C PRO A 37 -30.50 1.68 -18.94
N TYR A 38 -31.01 2.92 -19.05
CA TYR A 38 -31.33 3.60 -20.31
C TYR A 38 -30.54 4.89 -20.56
N HIS A 39 -29.77 5.38 -19.58
CA HIS A 39 -28.98 6.62 -19.69
C HIS A 39 -27.49 6.32 -19.47
N VAL A 40 -26.69 6.59 -20.51
CA VAL A 40 -25.23 6.52 -20.50
C VAL A 40 -24.66 7.80 -21.15
N GLU A 41 -23.67 8.43 -20.53
CA GLU A 41 -22.94 9.58 -21.09
C GLU A 41 -21.43 9.35 -21.06
N LYS A 42 -20.68 10.05 -21.93
CA LYS A 42 -19.21 10.06 -21.90
C LYS A 42 -18.68 11.37 -21.30
N LEU A 43 -17.98 11.25 -20.18
CA LEU A 43 -17.63 12.36 -19.30
C LEU A 43 -16.13 12.34 -18.98
N PRO A 44 -15.42 13.48 -19.04
CA PRO A 44 -14.04 13.57 -18.57
C PRO A 44 -13.94 13.22 -17.08
N LEU A 45 -12.91 12.46 -16.68
CA LEU A 45 -12.71 12.08 -15.29
C LEU A 45 -12.64 13.30 -14.35
N ALA A 46 -11.92 14.35 -14.75
CA ALA A 46 -11.86 15.63 -14.03
C ALA A 46 -13.23 16.31 -13.87
N ALA A 47 -14.19 16.07 -14.77
CA ALA A 47 -15.54 16.62 -14.64
C ALA A 47 -16.34 15.86 -13.59
N ILE A 48 -16.25 14.53 -13.57
CA ILE A 48 -16.86 13.69 -12.54
C ILE A 48 -16.30 14.09 -11.16
N GLU A 49 -14.98 14.25 -11.05
CA GLU A 49 -14.29 14.64 -9.81
C GLU A 49 -14.63 16.06 -9.34
N ARG A 50 -14.72 17.03 -10.25
CA ARG A 50 -15.21 18.39 -9.91
C ARG A 50 -16.67 18.38 -9.47
N LEU A 51 -17.53 17.60 -10.13
CA LEU A 51 -18.95 17.52 -9.76
C LEU A 51 -19.16 16.75 -8.44
N ARG A 52 -18.26 15.82 -8.10
CA ARG A 52 -18.19 15.10 -6.81
C ARG A 52 -17.78 15.99 -5.64
N THR A 53 -16.97 17.01 -5.90
CA THR A 53 -16.44 17.94 -4.89
C THR A 53 -17.10 19.32 -4.90
N ALA A 54 -18.07 19.55 -5.79
CA ALA A 54 -18.84 20.78 -5.87
C ALA A 54 -19.76 20.98 -4.64
N ALA A 55 -20.03 22.24 -4.30
CA ALA A 55 -20.98 22.57 -3.25
C ALA A 55 -22.44 22.22 -3.66
N PRO A 56 -23.30 21.76 -2.73
CA PRO A 56 -24.70 21.45 -3.01
C PRO A 56 -25.49 22.66 -3.54
N LEU A 57 -26.35 22.43 -4.53
CA LEU A 57 -27.12 23.47 -5.20
C LEU A 57 -28.51 23.65 -4.55
N PRO A 58 -29.07 24.88 -4.57
CA PRO A 58 -30.46 25.09 -4.22
C PRO A 58 -31.38 24.44 -5.28
N ARG A 59 -32.41 23.71 -4.83
CA ARG A 59 -33.42 23.11 -5.73
C ARG A 59 -34.78 23.81 -5.63
N PRO A 60 -35.58 23.88 -6.72
CA PRO A 60 -35.28 23.37 -8.07
C PRO A 60 -34.13 24.16 -8.72
N LEU A 61 -33.33 23.47 -9.53
CA LEU A 61 -32.19 24.06 -10.21
C LEU A 61 -32.67 25.16 -11.16
N THR A 62 -31.97 26.29 -11.16
CA THR A 62 -32.31 27.41 -12.04
C THR A 62 -31.42 27.37 -13.28
N PRO A 63 -31.86 27.99 -14.40
CA PRO A 63 -30.99 28.21 -15.55
C PRO A 63 -29.72 29.00 -15.21
N GLU A 64 -29.77 29.79 -14.12
CA GLU A 64 -28.66 30.56 -13.59
C GLU A 64 -27.63 29.65 -12.89
N SER A 65 -28.06 28.75 -11.99
CA SER A 65 -27.14 27.81 -11.33
C SER A 65 -26.52 26.81 -12.31
N LEU A 66 -27.30 26.29 -13.26
CA LEU A 66 -26.76 25.44 -14.34
C LEU A 66 -25.74 26.22 -15.22
N GLY A 67 -25.97 27.51 -15.43
CA GLY A 67 -25.02 28.40 -16.10
C GLY A 67 -23.68 28.57 -15.37
N GLU A 68 -23.72 28.76 -14.04
CA GLU A 68 -22.52 28.87 -13.20
C GLU A 68 -21.67 27.58 -13.22
N ILE A 69 -22.31 26.41 -13.25
CA ILE A 69 -21.63 25.11 -13.32
C ILE A 69 -21.05 24.87 -14.71
N ARG A 70 -21.81 25.15 -15.78
CA ARG A 70 -21.27 25.12 -17.15
C ARG A 70 -20.06 26.04 -17.31
N ALA A 71 -20.01 27.17 -16.61
CA ALA A 71 -18.84 28.03 -16.56
C ALA A 71 -17.66 27.38 -15.81
N SER A 72 -17.86 26.74 -14.65
CA SER A 72 -16.77 26.08 -13.89
C SER A 72 -16.24 24.77 -14.52
N LEU A 73 -17.03 24.16 -15.42
CA LEU A 73 -16.64 23.03 -16.26
C LEU A 73 -16.15 23.46 -17.67
N SER A 74 -16.16 24.76 -17.99
CA SER A 74 -15.88 25.23 -19.35
C SER A 74 -14.45 24.92 -19.81
N ASP A 75 -13.45 25.04 -18.92
CA ASP A 75 -12.06 24.66 -19.20
C ASP A 75 -11.93 23.19 -19.63
N ILE A 76 -12.60 22.28 -18.91
CA ILE A 76 -12.58 20.84 -19.21
C ILE A 76 -13.29 20.57 -20.54
N SER A 77 -14.43 21.22 -20.76
CA SER A 77 -15.21 21.10 -22.00
C SER A 77 -14.40 21.59 -23.21
N ALA A 78 -13.62 22.67 -23.04
CA ALA A 78 -12.73 23.22 -24.06
C ALA A 78 -11.51 22.33 -24.33
N LEU A 79 -10.93 21.69 -23.30
CA LEU A 79 -9.79 20.79 -23.43
C LEU A 79 -10.16 19.42 -24.04
N THR A 80 -11.38 18.94 -23.81
CA THR A 80 -11.83 17.59 -24.23
C THR A 80 -12.79 17.60 -25.43
N GLY A 81 -13.24 18.77 -25.89
CA GLY A 81 -14.22 18.93 -26.96
C GLY A 81 -15.61 18.33 -26.64
N SER A 82 -15.83 17.90 -25.41
CA SER A 82 -17.02 17.14 -24.99
C SER A 82 -17.92 18.02 -24.13
N THR A 83 -19.10 18.35 -24.63
CA THR A 83 -20.12 19.11 -23.88
C THR A 83 -20.89 18.17 -22.96
N ILE A 84 -20.72 18.37 -21.64
CA ILE A 84 -21.47 17.67 -20.60
C ILE A 84 -22.94 18.12 -20.67
N SER A 85 -23.88 17.17 -20.69
CA SER A 85 -25.31 17.50 -20.76
C SER A 85 -25.82 18.09 -19.44
N ASP A 86 -26.91 18.87 -19.50
CA ASP A 86 -27.57 19.31 -18.27
C ASP A 86 -28.08 18.10 -17.48
N GLU A 87 -28.57 17.05 -18.14
CA GLU A 87 -29.05 15.85 -17.45
C GLU A 87 -27.91 15.09 -16.74
N ALA A 88 -26.68 15.10 -17.26
CA ALA A 88 -25.51 14.56 -16.56
C ALA A 88 -24.98 15.48 -15.44
N ILE A 89 -25.14 16.80 -15.56
CA ILE A 89 -24.89 17.74 -14.45
C ILE A 89 -25.91 17.51 -13.33
N GLU A 90 -27.21 17.50 -13.67
CA GLU A 90 -28.31 17.22 -12.75
C GLU A 90 -28.27 15.81 -12.17
N GLN A 91 -27.73 14.82 -12.90
CA GLN A 91 -27.56 13.47 -12.35
C GLN A 91 -26.27 13.30 -11.56
N LEU A 92 -25.11 13.83 -11.96
CA LEU A 92 -23.90 13.75 -11.12
C LEU A 92 -24.05 14.59 -9.87
N GLN A 93 -24.18 15.91 -9.98
CA GLN A 93 -24.37 16.75 -8.79
C GLN A 93 -25.64 16.37 -8.07
N GLY A 94 -26.72 16.07 -8.78
CA GLY A 94 -27.92 15.64 -8.11
C GLY A 94 -27.83 14.24 -7.47
N ARG A 95 -26.78 13.44 -7.70
CA ARG A 95 -26.44 12.21 -6.96
C ARG A 95 -25.36 12.44 -5.90
N PHE A 96 -24.45 13.38 -6.08
CA PHE A 96 -23.45 13.79 -5.07
C PHE A 96 -24.05 14.67 -3.96
N GLU A 97 -25.00 15.56 -4.27
CA GLU A 97 -25.93 16.16 -3.30
C GLU A 97 -26.79 15.11 -2.60
N ARG A 98 -27.03 13.99 -3.28
CA ARG A 98 -27.68 12.80 -2.74
C ARG A 98 -26.67 11.75 -2.24
N LYS A 99 -25.41 12.13 -1.96
CA LYS A 99 -24.64 11.62 -0.80
C LYS A 99 -25.22 12.22 0.51
N LEU A 100 -26.54 12.10 0.57
CA LEU A 100 -27.41 12.06 1.73
C LEU A 100 -28.46 10.98 1.46
N TRP A 101 -29.13 10.97 0.29
CA TRP A 101 -30.20 10.00 -0.04
C TRP A 101 -30.43 9.79 -1.57
N GLY A 102 -29.65 8.95 -2.27
CA GLY A 102 -29.98 8.54 -3.65
C GLY A 102 -29.02 7.57 -4.36
N PRO A 103 -29.38 7.12 -5.58
CA PRO A 103 -28.64 6.10 -6.33
C PRO A 103 -27.30 6.58 -6.90
N GLY A 104 -26.25 5.77 -6.79
CA GLY A 104 -24.91 6.06 -7.34
C GLY A 104 -24.81 5.96 -8.87
N TYR A 105 -23.67 5.56 -9.40
CA TYR A 105 -23.44 5.43 -10.85
C TYR A 105 -22.52 4.23 -11.12
N VAL A 106 -22.61 3.64 -12.31
CA VAL A 106 -21.69 2.56 -12.72
C VAL A 106 -20.79 3.09 -13.83
N ASP A 107 -19.48 2.99 -13.65
CA ASP A 107 -18.51 3.35 -14.69
C ASP A 107 -18.22 2.13 -15.57
N VAL A 108 -18.79 2.15 -16.78
CA VAL A 108 -18.67 1.07 -17.77
C VAL A 108 -17.61 1.38 -18.84
N THR A 109 -16.61 2.23 -18.53
CA THR A 109 -15.50 2.56 -19.46
C THR A 109 -14.78 1.31 -19.95
N ASP A 110 -14.55 0.36 -19.04
CA ASP A 110 -13.77 -0.85 -19.31
C ASP A 110 -14.57 -1.97 -20.00
N SER A 111 -15.90 -1.90 -19.98
CA SER A 111 -16.81 -2.83 -20.68
C SER A 111 -17.36 -2.28 -22.00
N ALA A 112 -17.21 -0.97 -22.26
CA ALA A 112 -17.60 -0.29 -23.50
C ALA A 112 -16.69 -0.64 -24.71
N SER A 113 -16.57 -1.92 -25.01
CA SER A 113 -15.73 -2.47 -26.08
C SER A 113 -16.18 -2.04 -27.48
N GLY A 114 -15.42 -1.14 -28.12
CA GLY A 114 -15.48 -0.94 -29.58
C GLY A 114 -16.42 0.16 -30.11
N GLY A 115 -16.96 1.03 -29.27
CA GLY A 115 -17.65 2.27 -29.71
C GLY A 115 -19.16 2.13 -29.93
N PHE A 116 -19.88 3.20 -29.59
CA PHE A 116 -21.35 3.31 -29.55
C PHE A 116 -22.07 2.23 -28.72
N ILE A 117 -22.40 2.58 -27.47
CA ILE A 117 -23.50 1.90 -26.76
C ILE A 117 -24.80 2.36 -27.42
N ASP A 118 -25.47 1.46 -28.13
CA ASP A 118 -26.79 1.67 -28.69
C ASP A 118 -27.83 1.74 -27.57
N SER A 119 -28.37 2.93 -27.30
CA SER A 119 -29.39 3.14 -26.26
C SER A 119 -30.73 2.45 -26.55
N SER A 120 -30.93 1.91 -27.77
CA SER A 120 -32.08 1.08 -28.12
C SER A 120 -31.89 -0.42 -27.83
N GLN A 121 -30.65 -0.87 -27.57
CA GLN A 121 -30.33 -2.24 -27.19
C GLN A 121 -29.85 -2.32 -25.74
N SER A 122 -30.80 -2.44 -24.80
CA SER A 122 -30.52 -2.68 -23.38
C SER A 122 -29.71 -3.98 -23.19
N PRO A 123 -28.44 -3.91 -22.74
CA PRO A 123 -27.59 -5.09 -22.56
C PRO A 123 -27.71 -5.71 -21.16
N PHE A 124 -28.62 -5.21 -20.32
CA PHE A 124 -28.66 -5.51 -18.88
C PHE A 124 -30.06 -5.91 -18.39
N ALA A 125 -30.54 -7.04 -18.92
CA ALA A 125 -31.66 -7.80 -18.36
C ALA A 125 -31.69 -9.24 -18.87
N ALA A 126 -30.61 -10.01 -18.67
CA ALA A 126 -30.77 -11.46 -18.54
C ALA A 126 -31.70 -11.67 -17.32
N PRO A 127 -32.89 -12.29 -17.46
CA PRO A 127 -33.84 -12.33 -16.35
C PRO A 127 -33.30 -13.24 -15.26
N VAL A 128 -32.78 -12.64 -14.17
CA VAL A 128 -32.22 -13.34 -13.01
C VAL A 128 -33.25 -14.33 -12.49
N ALA A 129 -33.04 -15.60 -12.77
CA ALA A 129 -34.04 -16.64 -12.55
C ALA A 129 -34.31 -16.77 -11.05
N THR A 130 -35.50 -16.34 -10.60
CA THR A 130 -35.86 -16.19 -9.18
C THR A 130 -35.47 -17.43 -8.37
N PRO A 131 -34.37 -17.39 -7.59
CA PRO A 131 -33.83 -18.62 -7.04
C PRO A 131 -34.73 -19.11 -5.91
N LYS A 132 -35.08 -20.39 -5.95
CA LYS A 132 -35.85 -21.01 -4.86
C LYS A 132 -34.90 -21.25 -3.68
N TYR A 133 -35.11 -20.52 -2.60
CA TYR A 133 -34.45 -20.73 -1.32
C TYR A 133 -35.39 -21.47 -0.36
N PRO A 134 -34.87 -22.25 0.61
CA PRO A 134 -35.68 -22.80 1.68
C PRO A 134 -36.31 -21.69 2.53
N THR A 135 -37.39 -22.00 3.24
CA THR A 135 -37.87 -21.15 4.33
C THR A 135 -36.81 -21.14 5.44
N PRO A 136 -36.36 -19.96 5.92
CA PRO A 136 -35.43 -19.88 7.03
C PRO A 136 -36.01 -20.50 8.32
N ASP A 137 -35.27 -21.41 8.94
CA ASP A 137 -35.61 -22.03 10.23
C ASP A 137 -34.32 -22.18 11.05
N PRO A 138 -34.12 -21.40 12.14
CA PRO A 138 -32.97 -21.54 13.02
C PRO A 138 -32.86 -22.93 13.65
N SER A 139 -33.98 -23.64 13.82
CA SER A 139 -34.05 -24.99 14.41
C SER A 139 -33.42 -26.05 13.50
N ALA A 140 -33.40 -25.80 12.19
CA ALA A 140 -32.81 -26.69 11.20
C ALA A 140 -31.27 -26.60 11.13
N HIS A 141 -30.67 -25.61 11.78
CA HIS A 141 -29.24 -25.29 11.71
C HIS A 141 -28.55 -25.21 13.09
N PRO A 142 -28.61 -26.28 13.92
CA PRO A 142 -27.98 -26.30 15.24
C PRO A 142 -26.45 -26.13 15.19
N GLU A 143 -25.80 -26.41 14.05
CA GLU A 143 -24.38 -26.17 13.81
C GLU A 143 -23.96 -24.70 13.91
N LEU A 144 -24.90 -23.76 13.72
CA LEU A 144 -24.61 -22.33 13.84
C LEU A 144 -24.33 -21.92 15.30
N LYS A 145 -24.91 -22.60 16.30
CA LYS A 145 -24.81 -22.19 17.71
C LYS A 145 -23.39 -21.82 18.17
N PRO A 146 -22.35 -22.69 18.06
CA PRO A 146 -20.99 -22.35 18.48
C PRO A 146 -20.35 -21.23 17.65
N MET A 147 -20.76 -21.05 16.39
CA MET A 147 -20.30 -19.96 15.53
C MET A 147 -20.84 -18.61 16.01
N LEU A 148 -22.13 -18.57 16.36
CA LEU A 148 -22.84 -17.38 16.85
C LEU A 148 -22.36 -16.94 18.25
N GLU A 149 -21.90 -17.88 19.07
CA GLU A 149 -21.25 -17.62 20.35
C GLU A 149 -19.85 -16.97 20.22
N MET A 150 -19.26 -16.95 19.01
CA MET A 150 -17.97 -16.30 18.72
C MET A 150 -18.08 -14.84 18.24
N VAL A 151 -19.29 -14.30 18.07
CA VAL A 151 -19.52 -12.92 17.60
C VAL A 151 -19.23 -11.90 18.71
N ASN A 152 -18.31 -10.98 18.45
CA ASN A 152 -17.77 -10.03 19.43
C ASN A 152 -17.77 -8.58 18.90
N SER A 153 -18.48 -7.69 19.59
CA SER A 153 -18.51 -6.24 19.30
C SER A 153 -17.14 -5.55 19.41
N THR A 154 -16.24 -6.09 20.23
CA THR A 154 -14.87 -5.56 20.40
C THR A 154 -14.01 -5.83 19.16
N GLU A 155 -14.17 -7.00 18.54
CA GLU A 155 -13.45 -7.38 17.32
C GLU A 155 -13.89 -6.53 16.12
N LEU A 156 -15.21 -6.33 15.95
CA LEU A 156 -15.74 -5.42 14.93
C LEU A 156 -15.18 -4.00 15.12
N ARG A 157 -15.08 -3.54 16.39
CA ARG A 157 -14.43 -2.26 16.72
C ARG A 157 -12.95 -2.25 16.36
N GLU A 158 -12.20 -3.32 16.62
CA GLU A 158 -10.77 -3.42 16.29
C GLU A 158 -10.55 -3.35 14.76
N TYR A 159 -11.33 -4.11 13.96
CA TYR A 159 -11.25 -4.07 12.50
C TYR A 159 -11.63 -2.70 11.92
N VAL A 160 -12.76 -2.12 12.35
CA VAL A 160 -13.16 -0.77 11.93
C VAL A 160 -12.12 0.27 12.34
N THR A 161 -11.58 0.17 13.56
CA THR A 161 -10.53 1.11 14.03
C THR A 161 -9.31 1.05 13.14
N HIS A 162 -8.78 -0.15 12.86
CA HIS A 162 -7.63 -0.31 11.97
C HIS A 162 -7.88 0.32 10.59
N LEU A 163 -8.99 -0.05 9.94
CA LEU A 163 -9.36 0.48 8.63
C LEU A 163 -9.60 2.00 8.62
N SER A 164 -10.05 2.58 9.74
CA SER A 164 -10.36 4.01 9.84
C SER A 164 -9.22 4.90 10.32
N THR A 165 -8.21 4.34 11.01
CA THR A 165 -7.15 5.14 11.66
C THR A 165 -5.73 4.76 11.30
N ALA A 166 -5.47 3.55 10.78
CA ALA A 166 -4.14 3.21 10.26
C ALA A 166 -3.87 3.92 8.91
N TYR A 167 -4.93 4.25 8.17
CA TYR A 167 -4.86 4.91 6.86
C TYR A 167 -5.49 6.30 6.94
N ARG A 168 -4.84 7.29 6.31
CA ARG A 168 -5.38 8.65 6.20
C ARG A 168 -6.65 8.70 5.32
N THR A 169 -6.72 7.80 4.35
CA THR A 169 -7.84 7.57 3.42
C THR A 169 -7.64 6.19 2.80
N ARG A 170 -8.72 5.50 2.41
CA ARG A 170 -8.67 4.27 1.62
C ARG A 170 -9.03 4.50 0.14
N TYR A 171 -9.27 5.76 -0.24
CA TYR A 171 -9.71 6.20 -1.57
C TYR A 171 -8.90 5.60 -2.74
N TYR A 172 -9.58 4.97 -3.70
CA TYR A 172 -8.97 4.11 -4.74
C TYR A 172 -7.94 4.78 -5.67
N ARG A 173 -7.99 6.11 -5.88
CA ARG A 173 -6.99 6.87 -6.67
C ARG A 173 -5.85 7.46 -5.82
N HIS A 174 -5.86 7.24 -4.52
CA HIS A 174 -4.75 7.66 -3.65
C HIS A 174 -3.47 6.88 -4.02
N PRO A 175 -2.27 7.49 -4.00
CA PRO A 175 -1.02 6.76 -4.24
C PRO A 175 -0.81 5.57 -3.28
N HIS A 176 -1.47 5.60 -2.11
CA HIS A 176 -1.42 4.57 -1.06
C HIS A 176 -2.67 3.68 -1.02
N ALA A 177 -3.54 3.74 -2.02
CA ALA A 177 -4.81 2.99 -2.03
C ALA A 177 -4.63 1.46 -1.90
N ARG A 178 -3.42 0.95 -2.20
CA ARG A 178 -3.04 -0.46 -2.06
C ARG A 178 -2.65 -0.86 -0.63
N GLU A 179 -2.25 0.07 0.24
CA GLU A 179 -1.79 -0.25 1.60
C GLU A 179 -2.88 -0.92 2.48
N PRO A 180 -4.18 -0.56 2.38
CA PRO A 180 -5.27 -1.31 3.01
C PRO A 180 -5.41 -2.77 2.53
N THR A 181 -5.12 -3.05 1.25
CA THR A 181 -5.32 -4.40 0.69
C THR A 181 -4.37 -5.44 1.29
N TYR A 182 -3.12 -5.06 1.60
CA TYR A 182 -2.16 -5.96 2.25
C TYR A 182 -2.61 -6.42 3.63
N TRP A 183 -3.36 -5.60 4.36
CA TRP A 183 -3.88 -5.97 5.68
C TRP A 183 -5.06 -6.96 5.55
N ILE A 184 -6.01 -6.70 4.65
CA ILE A 184 -7.12 -7.65 4.37
C ILE A 184 -6.57 -8.99 3.85
N GLU A 185 -5.62 -8.95 2.92
CA GLU A 185 -4.92 -10.13 2.41
C GLU A 185 -4.24 -10.91 3.55
N ALA A 186 -3.52 -10.24 4.44
CA ALA A 186 -2.87 -10.87 5.59
C ALA A 186 -3.88 -11.52 6.56
N GLN A 187 -5.00 -10.85 6.85
CA GLN A 187 -6.06 -11.41 7.70
C GLN A 187 -6.66 -12.68 7.06
N PHE A 188 -7.14 -12.60 5.82
CA PHE A 188 -7.67 -13.78 5.10
C PHE A 188 -6.64 -14.89 4.96
N ALA A 189 -5.38 -14.57 4.63
CA ALA A 189 -4.32 -15.57 4.48
C ALA A 189 -3.93 -16.23 5.81
N SER A 190 -4.08 -15.53 6.94
CA SER A 190 -3.84 -16.09 8.28
C SER A 190 -4.94 -17.07 8.72
N TRP A 191 -6.20 -16.83 8.35
CA TRP A 191 -7.33 -17.69 8.70
C TRP A 191 -7.51 -18.82 7.70
N LEU A 192 -7.63 -18.47 6.41
CA LEU A 192 -7.98 -19.38 5.33
C LEU A 192 -6.76 -20.17 4.82
N GLY A 193 -5.60 -19.51 4.81
CA GLY A 193 -4.37 -19.96 4.16
C GLY A 193 -4.11 -19.19 2.86
N VAL A 194 -2.84 -19.01 2.49
CA VAL A 194 -2.41 -18.20 1.32
C VAL A 194 -3.10 -18.67 0.03
N ASN A 195 -3.11 -19.97 -0.24
CA ASN A 195 -3.76 -20.57 -1.43
C ASN A 195 -5.30 -20.45 -1.44
N GLN A 196 -5.90 -19.87 -0.39
CA GLN A 196 -7.34 -19.56 -0.27
C GLN A 196 -7.58 -18.05 -0.17
N THR A 197 -6.57 -17.23 -0.41
CA THR A 197 -6.67 -15.78 -0.59
C THR A 197 -6.21 -15.43 -2.02
N THR A 198 -6.82 -14.43 -2.65
CA THR A 198 -6.49 -14.02 -4.00
C THR A 198 -6.57 -12.52 -4.13
N VAL A 199 -5.46 -11.91 -4.53
CA VAL A 199 -5.38 -10.51 -4.95
C VAL A 199 -5.85 -10.44 -6.39
N VAL A 200 -6.87 -9.63 -6.69
CA VAL A 200 -7.38 -9.42 -8.05
C VAL A 200 -7.04 -7.99 -8.49
N GLU A 201 -6.04 -7.88 -9.35
CA GLU A 201 -5.56 -6.60 -9.88
C GLU A 201 -6.64 -5.89 -10.71
N ASN A 202 -6.78 -4.58 -10.46
CA ASN A 202 -7.60 -3.67 -11.24
C ASN A 202 -6.72 -2.80 -12.15
N LYS A 203 -7.32 -1.95 -13.00
CA LYS A 203 -6.58 -0.96 -13.81
C LYS A 203 -6.08 0.25 -13.00
N PHE A 204 -6.43 0.32 -11.72
CA PHE A 204 -5.98 1.31 -10.74
C PHE A 204 -5.27 0.60 -9.58
N ASN A 205 -4.53 1.35 -8.76
CA ASN A 205 -3.53 0.82 -7.81
C ASN A 205 -4.08 -0.17 -6.76
N GLN A 206 -5.37 -0.08 -6.46
CA GLN A 206 -6.05 -0.87 -5.43
C GLN A 206 -6.70 -2.13 -6.03
N PRO A 207 -6.19 -3.34 -5.72
CA PRO A 207 -6.82 -4.60 -6.12
C PRO A 207 -8.03 -4.94 -5.23
N ASN A 208 -8.93 -5.78 -5.73
CA ASN A 208 -9.90 -6.46 -4.86
C ASN A 208 -9.19 -7.59 -4.10
N ILE A 209 -9.64 -7.91 -2.88
CA ILE A 209 -9.16 -9.10 -2.15
C ILE A 209 -10.29 -10.12 -2.02
N VAL A 210 -10.05 -11.35 -2.45
CA VAL A 210 -11.00 -12.47 -2.34
C VAL A 210 -10.46 -13.52 -1.38
N GLY A 211 -11.18 -13.82 -0.30
CA GLY A 211 -10.94 -14.96 0.58
C GLY A 211 -11.94 -16.07 0.31
N ARG A 212 -11.51 -17.34 0.22
CA ARG A 212 -12.36 -18.47 -0.20
C ARG A 212 -12.35 -19.65 0.77
N ILE A 213 -13.52 -20.22 1.03
CA ILE A 213 -13.74 -21.51 1.69
C ILE A 213 -14.31 -22.47 0.65
N GLU A 214 -13.58 -23.55 0.38
CA GLU A 214 -14.02 -24.59 -0.57
C GLU A 214 -15.24 -25.38 -0.06
N PRO A 215 -16.10 -25.89 -0.97
CA PRO A 215 -17.21 -26.75 -0.60
C PRO A 215 -16.70 -28.08 -0.04
N LYS A 216 -17.55 -28.72 0.77
CA LYS A 216 -17.34 -30.06 1.34
C LYS A 216 -17.10 -31.17 0.30
N SER A 217 -17.48 -30.92 -0.96
CA SER A 217 -17.23 -31.82 -2.09
C SER A 217 -15.82 -31.74 -2.66
N GLY A 218 -15.04 -30.71 -2.32
CA GLY A 218 -13.74 -30.41 -2.95
C GLY A 218 -13.82 -29.97 -4.42
N ASN A 219 -15.03 -29.83 -4.99
CA ASN A 219 -15.22 -29.37 -6.36
C ASN A 219 -15.11 -27.84 -6.41
N SER A 220 -13.98 -27.30 -6.88
CA SER A 220 -13.78 -25.86 -7.01
C SER A 220 -14.78 -25.18 -7.96
N SER A 221 -15.36 -25.93 -8.91
CA SER A 221 -16.43 -25.48 -9.82
C SER A 221 -17.85 -25.64 -9.24
N ALA A 222 -18.01 -25.90 -7.94
CA ALA A 222 -19.32 -25.83 -7.31
C ALA A 222 -19.84 -24.37 -7.26
N PRO A 223 -21.17 -24.15 -7.24
CA PRO A 223 -21.72 -22.80 -7.14
C PRO A 223 -21.24 -22.06 -5.89
N ILE A 224 -21.14 -20.74 -5.99
CA ILE A 224 -20.51 -19.85 -5.02
C ILE A 224 -21.57 -19.06 -4.25
N ILE A 225 -21.41 -18.93 -2.94
CA ILE A 225 -22.08 -17.92 -2.12
C ILE A 225 -21.06 -16.79 -1.89
N ILE A 226 -21.42 -15.56 -2.24
CA ILE A 226 -20.56 -14.39 -2.08
C ILE A 226 -21.04 -13.55 -0.89
N LEU A 227 -20.09 -13.14 -0.04
CA LEU A 227 -20.24 -12.11 0.98
C LEU A 227 -19.39 -10.92 0.52
N GLY A 228 -19.97 -9.73 0.41
CA GLY A 228 -19.29 -8.56 -0.13
C GLY A 228 -19.40 -7.33 0.76
N ALA A 229 -18.39 -6.47 0.62
CA ALA A 229 -18.28 -5.13 1.19
C ALA A 229 -17.16 -4.37 0.44
N HIS A 230 -17.22 -3.04 0.38
CA HIS A 230 -16.15 -2.25 -0.25
C HIS A 230 -15.01 -1.89 0.72
N LEU A 231 -13.81 -1.72 0.16
CA LEU A 231 -12.58 -1.42 0.90
C LEU A 231 -12.22 0.05 0.89
N ASP A 232 -12.53 0.80 -0.17
CA ASP A 232 -12.18 2.21 -0.23
C ASP A 232 -13.11 3.10 0.61
N SER A 233 -12.87 4.41 0.56
CA SER A 233 -13.62 5.46 1.24
C SER A 233 -13.35 6.78 0.56
N THR A 234 -14.28 7.74 0.64
CA THR A 234 -14.01 9.13 0.23
C THR A 234 -14.50 10.15 1.25
N SER A 235 -14.10 11.40 1.04
CA SER A 235 -14.81 12.53 1.61
C SER A 235 -14.86 13.69 0.63
N GLN A 236 -15.38 14.85 1.06
CA GLN A 236 -15.26 16.12 0.32
C GLN A 236 -13.79 16.52 0.08
N LEU A 237 -12.85 15.97 0.86
CA LEU A 237 -11.42 16.01 0.64
C LEU A 237 -10.89 14.56 0.58
N PRO A 238 -10.90 13.86 -0.57
CA PRO A 238 -10.61 12.43 -0.68
C PRO A 238 -9.26 11.98 -0.08
N TRP A 239 -8.32 12.90 0.09
CA TRP A 239 -7.04 12.76 0.79
C TRP A 239 -7.16 12.62 2.32
N VAL A 240 -8.37 12.70 2.90
CA VAL A 240 -8.71 12.44 4.31
C VAL A 240 -10.11 11.81 4.33
N ALA A 241 -10.20 10.50 4.55
CA ALA A 241 -11.48 9.78 4.54
C ALA A 241 -11.42 8.56 5.48
N PRO A 242 -11.80 8.71 6.76
CA PRO A 242 -11.73 7.61 7.71
C PRO A 242 -12.70 6.47 7.36
N GLY A 243 -13.90 6.77 6.86
CA GLY A 243 -14.83 5.78 6.30
C GLY A 243 -15.10 4.62 7.27
N ALA A 244 -15.52 4.94 8.49
CA ALA A 244 -15.73 3.99 9.58
C ALA A 244 -17.03 3.21 9.44
N ASP A 245 -18.12 3.89 9.08
CA ASP A 245 -19.38 3.25 8.67
C ASP A 245 -19.29 2.80 7.21
N ASP A 246 -18.55 3.56 6.40
CA ASP A 246 -18.58 3.63 4.93
C ASP A 246 -17.20 3.26 4.32
N ASP A 247 -16.94 2.01 3.97
CA ASP A 247 -17.55 0.78 4.54
C ASP A 247 -16.53 -0.09 5.28
N ALA A 248 -15.78 0.50 6.22
CA ALA A 248 -15.07 -0.33 7.19
C ALA A 248 -16.04 -1.20 8.02
N SER A 249 -17.31 -0.80 8.15
CA SER A 249 -18.31 -1.50 8.95
C SER A 249 -18.76 -2.82 8.31
N GLY A 250 -19.27 -2.83 7.08
CA GLY A 250 -19.67 -4.04 6.37
C GLY A 250 -18.48 -4.95 6.09
N LEU A 251 -17.32 -4.38 5.74
CA LEU A 251 -16.09 -5.16 5.56
C LEU A 251 -15.67 -5.88 6.85
N SER A 252 -15.78 -5.24 8.02
CA SER A 252 -15.51 -5.92 9.30
C SER A 252 -16.49 -7.07 9.60
N VAL A 253 -17.75 -6.96 9.16
CA VAL A 253 -18.75 -8.03 9.26
C VAL A 253 -18.36 -9.21 8.36
N VAL A 254 -18.04 -8.96 7.09
CA VAL A 254 -17.56 -9.97 6.12
C VAL A 254 -16.32 -10.70 6.66
N MET A 255 -15.36 -9.96 7.20
CA MET A 255 -14.15 -10.51 7.83
C MET A 255 -14.46 -11.42 9.01
N ALA A 256 -15.29 -10.95 9.96
CA ALA A 256 -15.66 -11.73 11.14
C ALA A 256 -16.44 -13.01 10.76
N ILE A 257 -17.32 -12.97 9.75
CA ILE A 257 -18.00 -14.17 9.24
C ILE A 257 -16.98 -15.21 8.76
N MET A 258 -16.03 -14.83 7.90
CA MET A 258 -15.03 -15.77 7.37
C MET A 258 -14.14 -16.37 8.45
N ARG A 259 -13.69 -15.55 9.41
CA ARG A 259 -12.90 -16.02 10.56
C ARG A 259 -13.69 -17.05 11.39
N ILE A 260 -14.95 -16.76 11.69
CA ILE A 260 -15.82 -17.64 12.49
C ILE A 260 -16.12 -18.95 11.76
N LEU A 261 -16.48 -18.90 10.47
CA LEU A 261 -16.73 -20.10 9.66
C LEU A 261 -15.50 -21.01 9.59
N LYS A 262 -14.33 -20.43 9.31
CA LYS A 262 -13.06 -21.17 9.21
C LYS A 262 -12.62 -21.76 10.55
N ALA A 263 -12.75 -21.00 11.65
CA ALA A 263 -12.41 -21.49 12.99
C ALA A 263 -13.28 -22.68 13.43
N ASN A 264 -14.53 -22.75 12.96
CA ASN A 264 -15.43 -23.90 13.17
C ASN A 264 -15.27 -25.01 12.11
N ASN A 265 -14.28 -24.91 11.22
CA ASN A 265 -14.05 -25.82 10.09
C ASN A 265 -15.29 -26.01 9.19
N TYR A 266 -16.11 -24.96 9.05
CA TYR A 266 -17.34 -25.03 8.27
C TYR A 266 -17.06 -25.23 6.77
N GLN A 267 -17.76 -26.20 6.17
CA GLN A 267 -17.78 -26.42 4.73
C GLN A 267 -19.21 -26.76 4.30
N GLY A 268 -19.82 -25.88 3.50
CA GLY A 268 -21.14 -26.09 2.92
C GLY A 268 -21.10 -26.99 1.68
N ASN A 269 -22.25 -27.17 1.03
CA ASN A 269 -22.35 -27.81 -0.29
C ASN A 269 -21.84 -26.90 -1.43
N TYR A 270 -21.65 -25.61 -1.13
CA TYR A 270 -21.26 -24.53 -2.03
C TYR A 270 -19.94 -23.92 -1.56
N ALA A 271 -19.17 -23.32 -2.47
CA ALA A 271 -18.05 -22.47 -2.08
C ALA A 271 -18.59 -21.23 -1.36
N ILE A 272 -17.83 -20.69 -0.41
CA ILE A 272 -18.10 -19.37 0.19
C ILE A 272 -16.91 -18.47 -0.14
N GLU A 273 -17.16 -17.32 -0.73
CA GLU A 273 -16.15 -16.31 -1.01
C GLU A 273 -16.52 -15.01 -0.29
N ALA A 274 -15.54 -14.41 0.39
CA ALA A 274 -15.61 -13.04 0.88
C ALA A 274 -14.84 -12.13 -0.07
N HIS A 275 -15.49 -11.11 -0.58
CA HIS A 275 -14.91 -10.13 -1.51
C HIS A 275 -14.81 -8.79 -0.78
N ALA A 276 -13.60 -8.22 -0.73
CA ALA A 276 -13.36 -6.83 -0.38
C ALA A 276 -13.10 -6.07 -1.69
N TYR A 277 -14.10 -5.32 -2.16
CA TYR A 277 -14.05 -4.65 -3.45
C TYR A 277 -13.26 -3.34 -3.38
N ALA A 278 -12.74 -2.91 -4.52
CA ALA A 278 -11.95 -1.69 -4.63
C ALA A 278 -12.58 -0.72 -5.63
N GLY A 279 -12.60 0.58 -5.30
CA GLY A 279 -13.12 1.61 -6.18
C GLY A 279 -14.64 1.61 -6.33
N GLU A 280 -15.39 1.27 -5.28
CA GLU A 280 -16.85 1.49 -5.23
C GLU A 280 -17.13 2.96 -5.56
N GLU A 281 -16.44 3.86 -4.86
CA GLU A 281 -16.56 5.32 -4.93
C GLU A 281 -16.21 5.91 -6.31
N GLY A 282 -15.57 5.10 -7.16
CA GLY A 282 -15.27 5.38 -8.55
C GLY A 282 -16.35 4.96 -9.55
N GLY A 283 -17.45 4.38 -9.07
CA GLY A 283 -18.55 3.83 -9.87
C GLY A 283 -18.52 2.30 -9.98
N LEU A 284 -18.38 1.60 -8.85
CA LEU A 284 -18.37 0.13 -8.69
C LEU A 284 -17.20 -0.60 -9.39
N LEU A 285 -16.05 0.08 -9.57
CA LEU A 285 -15.02 -0.31 -10.54
C LEU A 285 -14.48 -1.74 -10.34
N GLY A 286 -14.20 -2.13 -9.09
CA GLY A 286 -13.61 -3.42 -8.76
C GLY A 286 -14.59 -4.58 -8.81
N SER A 287 -15.82 -4.40 -8.33
CA SER A 287 -16.87 -5.42 -8.42
C SER A 287 -17.38 -5.59 -9.86
N ASP A 288 -17.45 -4.52 -10.64
CA ASP A 288 -17.81 -4.53 -12.07
C ASP A 288 -16.77 -5.28 -12.91
N ALA A 289 -15.49 -5.13 -12.59
CA ALA A 289 -14.41 -5.96 -13.16
C ALA A 289 -14.51 -7.44 -12.72
N LEU A 290 -14.79 -7.70 -11.44
CA LEU A 290 -14.81 -9.06 -10.88
C LEU A 290 -16.04 -9.87 -11.32
N ALA A 291 -17.23 -9.25 -11.35
CA ALA A 291 -18.47 -9.86 -11.82
C ALA A 291 -18.37 -10.25 -13.30
N ARG A 292 -17.78 -9.40 -14.15
CA ARG A 292 -17.46 -9.74 -15.55
C ARG A 292 -16.57 -10.96 -15.65
N ALA A 293 -15.47 -10.98 -14.89
CA ALA A 293 -14.57 -12.13 -14.88
C ALA A 293 -15.28 -13.41 -14.45
N TYR A 294 -16.30 -13.33 -13.59
CA TYR A 294 -17.07 -14.50 -13.14
C TYR A 294 -18.02 -14.99 -14.24
N ARG A 295 -18.72 -14.07 -14.95
CA ARG A 295 -19.50 -14.41 -16.15
C ARG A 295 -18.63 -15.07 -17.21
N ASP A 296 -17.48 -14.46 -17.53
CA ASP A 296 -16.59 -14.91 -18.61
C ASP A 296 -15.89 -16.24 -18.28
N GLN A 297 -15.72 -16.57 -17.00
CA GLN A 297 -15.29 -17.89 -16.51
C GLN A 297 -16.44 -18.91 -16.42
N GLY A 298 -17.70 -18.51 -16.63
CA GLY A 298 -18.87 -19.36 -16.43
C GLY A 298 -19.13 -19.76 -14.98
N LYS A 299 -18.68 -18.96 -14.00
CA LYS A 299 -18.92 -19.22 -12.57
C LYS A 299 -20.41 -19.11 -12.24
N GLU A 300 -20.97 -20.12 -11.59
CA GLU A 300 -22.32 -20.06 -11.01
C GLU A 300 -22.29 -19.39 -9.62
N VAL A 301 -22.93 -18.22 -9.48
CA VAL A 301 -23.17 -17.60 -8.15
C VAL A 301 -24.57 -17.98 -7.68
N ARG A 302 -24.63 -18.71 -6.56
CA ARG A 302 -25.88 -19.19 -5.95
C ARG A 302 -26.64 -18.09 -5.21
N GLY A 303 -25.93 -17.08 -4.73
CA GLY A 303 -26.42 -15.91 -4.02
C GLY A 303 -25.25 -15.01 -3.61
N MET A 304 -25.41 -13.71 -3.78
CA MET A 304 -24.47 -12.69 -3.31
C MET A 304 -25.17 -11.79 -2.29
N LEU A 305 -24.49 -11.52 -1.17
CA LEU A 305 -24.95 -10.70 -0.06
C LEU A 305 -23.92 -9.60 0.22
N GLU A 306 -24.32 -8.36 0.02
CA GLU A 306 -23.55 -7.17 0.36
C GLU A 306 -23.90 -6.67 1.77
N PHE A 307 -22.89 -6.18 2.49
CA PHE A 307 -23.05 -5.40 3.72
C PHE A 307 -22.55 -3.98 3.44
N GLU A 308 -23.36 -2.99 3.83
CA GLU A 308 -23.19 -1.59 3.45
C GLU A 308 -23.62 -0.70 4.62
N MET A 309 -22.71 0.04 5.27
CA MET A 309 -23.07 1.00 6.32
C MET A 309 -23.90 0.38 7.47
N VAL A 310 -23.34 -0.66 8.10
CA VAL A 310 -23.99 -1.50 9.13
C VAL A 310 -23.68 -1.07 10.57
N GLY A 311 -22.85 -0.03 10.77
CA GLY A 311 -22.42 0.45 12.09
C GLY A 311 -23.26 1.59 12.69
N TYR A 312 -23.77 2.52 11.89
CA TYR A 312 -24.48 3.71 12.39
C TYR A 312 -25.95 3.43 12.76
N GLN A 313 -26.22 3.36 14.06
CA GLN A 313 -27.50 2.91 14.61
C GLN A 313 -28.11 3.91 15.63
N PRO A 314 -28.47 5.13 15.21
CA PRO A 314 -29.06 6.16 16.05
C PRO A 314 -30.36 5.71 16.73
N SER A 315 -30.60 6.23 17.93
CA SER A 315 -31.86 6.04 18.64
C SER A 315 -32.97 6.89 18.01
N THR A 316 -33.97 6.24 17.44
CA THR A 316 -35.11 6.87 16.74
C THR A 316 -36.42 6.65 17.50
N SER A 317 -37.53 7.15 16.96
CA SER A 317 -38.87 6.81 17.46
C SER A 317 -39.36 5.42 17.05
N THR A 318 -38.73 4.77 16.06
CA THR A 318 -39.17 3.48 15.49
C THR A 318 -38.36 2.30 16.03
N ASN A 319 -37.06 2.46 16.24
CA ASN A 319 -36.19 1.43 16.83
C ASN A 319 -36.10 1.49 18.37
N LYS A 320 -36.92 2.32 19.03
CA LYS A 320 -36.93 2.42 20.50
C LYS A 320 -37.39 1.11 21.15
N GLY A 321 -36.45 0.40 21.76
CA GLY A 321 -36.68 -0.93 22.36
C GLY A 321 -36.54 -2.09 21.37
N LYS A 322 -36.00 -1.82 20.17
CA LYS A 322 -35.44 -2.82 19.25
C LYS A 322 -33.96 -3.06 19.57
N SER A 323 -33.42 -4.20 19.16
CA SER A 323 -31.99 -4.49 19.29
C SER A 323 -31.18 -3.60 18.35
N SER A 324 -31.42 -3.72 17.05
CA SER A 324 -30.79 -2.97 15.96
C SER A 324 -31.82 -2.46 14.95
N THR A 325 -31.34 -1.82 13.89
CA THR A 325 -32.10 -1.52 12.66
C THR A 325 -31.45 -2.27 11.52
N ILE A 326 -32.20 -3.12 10.81
CA ILE A 326 -31.69 -3.88 9.66
C ILE A 326 -32.58 -3.59 8.47
N THR A 327 -32.01 -2.94 7.46
CA THR A 327 -32.68 -2.55 6.22
C THR A 327 -32.24 -3.48 5.09
N VAL A 328 -33.19 -4.23 4.52
CA VAL A 328 -32.95 -5.02 3.31
C VAL A 328 -33.24 -4.16 2.09
N LEU A 329 -32.23 -3.88 1.26
CA LEU A 329 -32.44 -3.10 0.04
C LEU A 329 -33.32 -3.91 -0.95
N ALA A 330 -34.35 -3.26 -1.48
CA ALA A 330 -35.48 -3.93 -2.11
C ALA A 330 -35.28 -4.24 -3.60
N ASP A 331 -34.34 -3.55 -4.22
CA ASP A 331 -33.86 -3.68 -5.58
C ASP A 331 -32.42 -4.25 -5.61
N PRO A 332 -31.97 -4.86 -6.72
CA PRO A 332 -32.70 -5.10 -7.97
C PRO A 332 -33.38 -6.49 -8.07
N VAL A 333 -33.26 -7.37 -7.06
CA VAL A 333 -33.78 -8.77 -7.12
C VAL A 333 -34.83 -9.05 -6.03
N PRO A 334 -36.12 -8.72 -6.24
CA PRO A 334 -37.17 -8.83 -5.21
C PRO A 334 -37.36 -10.23 -4.60
N GLY A 335 -37.00 -11.29 -5.33
CA GLY A 335 -37.03 -12.66 -4.81
C GLY A 335 -35.97 -12.93 -3.74
N MET A 336 -34.80 -12.31 -3.87
CA MET A 336 -33.73 -12.38 -2.87
C MET A 336 -34.06 -11.50 -1.66
N THR A 337 -34.53 -10.27 -1.88
CA THR A 337 -35.09 -9.40 -0.83
C THR A 337 -36.17 -10.13 -0.03
N SER A 338 -37.10 -10.82 -0.70
CA SER A 338 -38.18 -11.59 -0.06
C SER A 338 -37.71 -12.83 0.70
N HIS A 339 -36.50 -13.33 0.42
CA HIS A 339 -35.85 -14.38 1.22
C HIS A 339 -35.12 -13.76 2.40
N MET A 340 -34.30 -12.73 2.18
CA MET A 340 -33.52 -12.05 3.22
C MET A 340 -34.40 -11.41 4.29
N LEU A 341 -35.54 -10.81 3.93
CA LEU A 341 -36.53 -10.32 4.91
C LEU A 341 -37.07 -11.43 5.83
N LYS A 342 -37.14 -12.68 5.35
CA LYS A 342 -37.52 -13.84 6.18
C LYS A 342 -36.34 -14.35 7.02
N VAL A 343 -35.10 -14.20 6.54
CA VAL A 343 -33.90 -14.51 7.33
C VAL A 343 -33.83 -13.55 8.52
N VAL A 344 -33.91 -12.24 8.28
CA VAL A 344 -33.94 -11.22 9.34
C VAL A 344 -35.11 -11.43 10.30
N GLU A 345 -36.30 -11.79 9.80
CA GLU A 345 -37.46 -12.09 10.65
C GLU A 345 -37.31 -13.35 11.50
N ALA A 346 -36.74 -14.43 10.96
CA ALA A 346 -36.57 -15.69 11.67
C ALA A 346 -35.36 -15.70 12.61
N TYR A 347 -34.30 -14.95 12.30
CA TYR A 347 -33.06 -14.92 13.07
C TYR A 347 -32.98 -13.70 14.01
N VAL A 348 -33.41 -12.50 13.58
CA VAL A 348 -33.31 -11.25 14.38
C VAL A 348 -34.69 -10.58 14.59
N PRO A 349 -35.68 -11.27 15.21
CA PRO A 349 -37.05 -10.76 15.37
C PRO A 349 -37.16 -9.49 16.25
N THR A 350 -36.13 -9.22 17.04
CA THR A 350 -36.02 -8.07 17.94
C THR A 350 -35.45 -6.82 17.29
N ALA A 351 -34.99 -6.87 16.03
CA ALA A 351 -34.57 -5.70 15.27
C ALA A 351 -35.75 -4.88 14.68
N GLU A 352 -35.50 -3.63 14.31
CA GLU A 352 -36.36 -2.93 13.36
C GLU A 352 -36.03 -3.41 11.94
N ARG A 353 -36.79 -4.40 11.46
CA ARG A 353 -36.72 -4.89 10.08
C ARG A 353 -37.35 -3.87 9.12
N ARG A 354 -36.52 -3.25 8.28
CA ARG A 354 -36.92 -2.28 7.25
C ARG A 354 -36.69 -2.85 5.84
N SER A 355 -37.31 -2.22 4.84
CA SER A 355 -36.96 -2.44 3.43
C SER A 355 -37.30 -1.19 2.62
N VAL A 356 -36.36 -0.74 1.81
CA VAL A 356 -36.45 0.47 0.98
C VAL A 356 -35.74 0.22 -0.36
N ASN A 357 -36.07 1.00 -1.39
CA ASN A 357 -35.28 0.99 -2.62
C ASN A 357 -34.02 1.85 -2.43
N CYS A 358 -32.89 1.40 -2.96
CA CYS A 358 -31.68 2.20 -3.10
C CYS A 358 -31.64 2.91 -4.47
N GLY A 359 -31.94 2.17 -5.54
CA GLY A 359 -31.88 2.62 -6.93
C GLY A 359 -30.57 2.24 -7.63
N TYR A 360 -30.52 2.54 -8.94
CA TYR A 360 -29.50 2.02 -9.84
C TYR A 360 -28.06 2.42 -9.50
N GLY A 361 -27.15 1.44 -9.42
CA GLY A 361 -25.76 1.68 -9.07
C GLY A 361 -25.59 2.05 -7.60
N CYS A 362 -26.30 1.33 -6.72
CA CYS A 362 -26.35 1.58 -5.28
C CYS A 362 -25.00 1.40 -4.58
N SER A 363 -24.45 0.19 -4.72
CA SER A 363 -23.12 -0.27 -4.32
C SER A 363 -22.86 -1.61 -5.04
N ASP A 364 -21.78 -2.32 -4.72
CA ASP A 364 -21.17 -3.39 -5.54
C ASP A 364 -22.10 -4.57 -5.93
N HIS A 365 -23.18 -4.81 -5.18
CA HIS A 365 -24.23 -5.75 -5.58
C HIS A 365 -24.88 -5.45 -6.94
N TYR A 366 -24.88 -4.19 -7.39
CA TYR A 366 -25.39 -3.83 -8.72
C TYR A 366 -24.54 -4.37 -9.87
N SER A 367 -23.23 -4.57 -9.66
CA SER A 367 -22.32 -5.17 -10.64
C SER A 367 -22.66 -6.64 -10.88
N PHE A 368 -22.82 -7.41 -9.81
CA PHE A 368 -23.21 -8.82 -9.89
C PHE A 368 -24.63 -9.00 -10.45
N PHE A 369 -25.57 -8.11 -10.12
CA PHE A 369 -26.89 -8.11 -10.76
C PHE A 369 -26.79 -7.84 -12.27
N GLY A 370 -25.93 -6.90 -12.70
CA GLY A 370 -25.71 -6.61 -14.10
C GLY A 370 -25.29 -7.85 -14.89
N GLU A 371 -24.41 -8.67 -14.30
CA GLU A 371 -23.93 -9.92 -14.88
C GLU A 371 -24.87 -11.13 -14.65
N GLY A 372 -26.12 -10.87 -14.25
CA GLY A 372 -27.20 -11.87 -14.19
C GLY A 372 -27.28 -12.67 -12.90
N TYR A 373 -26.50 -12.31 -11.87
CA TYR A 373 -26.45 -13.04 -10.61
C TYR A 373 -27.52 -12.59 -9.60
N PRO A 374 -27.97 -13.48 -8.69
CA PRO A 374 -28.94 -13.14 -7.65
C PRO A 374 -28.29 -12.46 -6.45
N VAL A 375 -28.62 -11.19 -6.22
CA VAL A 375 -27.99 -10.32 -5.20
C VAL A 375 -28.98 -9.79 -4.16
N VAL A 376 -28.48 -9.37 -3.00
CA VAL A 376 -29.18 -8.52 -2.02
C VAL A 376 -28.16 -7.74 -1.20
N CYS A 377 -28.54 -6.56 -0.70
CA CYS A 377 -27.72 -5.75 0.19
C CYS A 377 -28.42 -5.50 1.53
N LEU A 378 -27.63 -5.47 2.62
CA LEU A 378 -28.05 -5.16 3.98
C LEU A 378 -27.35 -3.89 4.48
N ALA A 379 -28.14 -2.96 5.00
CA ALA A 379 -27.66 -1.71 5.58
C ALA A 379 -28.34 -1.39 6.91
N SER A 380 -27.79 -0.47 7.72
CA SER A 380 -28.51 0.10 8.87
C SER A 380 -29.76 0.83 8.40
N TYR A 381 -29.57 1.72 7.41
CA TYR A 381 -30.59 2.46 6.67
C TYR A 381 -30.16 2.51 5.20
N GLY A 382 -31.07 2.35 4.24
CA GLY A 382 -30.74 2.52 2.82
C GLY A 382 -30.81 3.99 2.39
N PRO A 383 -30.39 4.40 1.19
CA PRO A 383 -30.36 5.81 0.79
C PRO A 383 -31.72 6.37 0.30
N SER A 384 -32.82 6.08 1.01
CA SER A 384 -34.08 6.84 0.91
C SER A 384 -34.83 7.13 2.24
N ASP A 385 -34.21 6.85 3.39
CA ASP A 385 -34.77 7.10 4.74
C ASP A 385 -34.53 8.56 5.23
N LYS A 386 -34.40 8.76 6.56
CA LYS A 386 -34.02 10.05 7.19
C LYS A 386 -33.05 9.92 8.39
N TYR A 387 -32.47 8.74 8.57
CA TYR A 387 -31.67 8.32 9.74
C TYR A 387 -30.31 7.68 9.39
N LEU A 388 -29.88 7.76 8.13
CA LEU A 388 -28.56 7.33 7.65
C LEU A 388 -27.52 8.22 8.31
N ASN A 389 -26.30 7.70 8.38
CA ASN A 389 -25.16 8.38 8.93
C ASN A 389 -24.95 9.76 8.27
N PRO A 390 -25.16 10.88 8.98
CA PRO A 390 -24.98 12.21 8.41
C PRO A 390 -23.48 12.59 8.25
N ASN A 391 -22.57 11.65 8.56
CA ASN A 391 -21.13 11.81 8.41
C ASN A 391 -20.55 11.05 7.21
N TYR A 392 -21.29 10.12 6.61
CA TYR A 392 -20.78 9.31 5.50
C TYR A 392 -20.32 10.18 4.32
N HIS A 393 -19.35 9.69 3.57
CA HIS A 393 -18.59 10.50 2.61
C HIS A 393 -18.06 11.83 3.19
N ALA A 394 -17.73 11.90 4.50
CA ALA A 394 -17.14 13.06 5.15
C ALA A 394 -15.97 12.70 6.08
N MET A 395 -15.11 13.67 6.36
CA MET A 395 -14.00 13.52 7.32
C MET A 395 -14.45 13.20 8.76
N SER A 396 -15.75 13.31 9.06
CA SER A 396 -16.34 13.00 10.37
C SER A 396 -16.95 11.60 10.47
N ASP A 397 -16.85 10.76 9.42
CA ASP A 397 -17.27 9.36 9.51
C ASP A 397 -16.25 8.52 10.28
N THR A 398 -16.31 8.64 11.60
CA THR A 398 -15.29 8.14 12.52
C THR A 398 -15.83 7.07 13.47
N VAL A 399 -14.93 6.24 13.99
CA VAL A 399 -15.22 5.05 14.84
C VAL A 399 -16.14 5.36 16.04
N ASP A 400 -16.15 6.58 16.57
CA ASP A 400 -17.02 7.01 17.67
C ASP A 400 -18.50 7.20 17.29
N LYS A 401 -18.84 7.16 15.99
CA LYS A 401 -20.23 7.29 15.49
C LYS A 401 -21.02 5.98 15.55
N LEU A 402 -20.36 4.82 15.66
CA LEU A 402 -20.96 3.51 15.43
C LEU A 402 -21.35 2.77 16.72
N ASP A 403 -22.41 1.96 16.64
CA ASP A 403 -22.92 1.14 17.74
C ASP A 403 -22.58 -0.34 17.54
N PHE A 404 -21.35 -0.68 17.89
CA PHE A 404 -20.78 -2.01 17.70
C PHE A 404 -21.51 -3.16 18.42
N GLU A 405 -22.35 -2.87 19.43
CA GLU A 405 -23.21 -3.90 20.03
C GLU A 405 -24.37 -4.24 19.09
N LYS A 406 -25.08 -3.23 18.57
CA LYS A 406 -26.17 -3.41 17.60
C LYS A 406 -25.69 -3.98 16.27
N MET A 407 -24.50 -3.59 15.86
CA MET A 407 -23.80 -4.12 14.68
C MET A 407 -23.61 -5.65 14.74
N THR A 408 -23.57 -6.26 15.94
CA THR A 408 -23.49 -7.73 16.06
C THR A 408 -24.73 -8.45 15.54
N ASP A 409 -25.89 -7.81 15.43
CA ASP A 409 -27.10 -8.42 14.89
C ASP A 409 -26.98 -8.78 13.39
N PHE A 410 -26.09 -8.15 12.65
CA PHE A 410 -25.77 -8.53 11.27
C PHE A 410 -25.00 -9.86 11.18
N LEU A 411 -24.42 -10.33 12.29
CA LEU A 411 -23.77 -11.64 12.42
C LEU A 411 -24.56 -12.64 13.27
N ARG A 412 -25.43 -12.18 14.18
CA ARG A 412 -25.96 -12.99 15.29
C ARG A 412 -27.48 -12.87 15.45
N PRO A 413 -28.22 -14.00 15.49
CA PRO A 413 -29.64 -14.00 15.81
C PRO A 413 -29.90 -13.64 17.27
N ASP A 414 -31.13 -13.21 17.57
CA ASP A 414 -31.54 -13.00 18.95
C ASP A 414 -31.63 -14.33 19.73
N SER A 415 -31.34 -14.26 21.02
CA SER A 415 -31.57 -15.32 22.01
C SER A 415 -32.98 -15.93 21.97
N THR A 416 -33.98 -15.12 21.63
CA THR A 416 -35.40 -15.47 21.54
C THR A 416 -35.76 -16.22 20.26
N ALA A 417 -35.01 -16.03 19.17
CA ALA A 417 -35.20 -16.77 17.92
C ALA A 417 -34.66 -18.21 17.99
N THR A 418 -33.54 -18.38 18.71
CA THR A 418 -32.75 -19.63 18.72
C THR A 418 -32.91 -20.43 20.02
N GLY A 419 -33.49 -19.85 21.06
CA GLY A 419 -33.44 -20.38 22.42
C GLY A 419 -32.04 -20.35 23.05
N ILE A 420 -31.03 -19.79 22.37
CA ILE A 420 -29.67 -19.66 22.88
C ILE A 420 -29.66 -18.53 23.91
N LYS A 421 -29.59 -18.88 25.19
CA LYS A 421 -29.14 -17.93 26.21
C LYS A 421 -27.66 -17.65 26.00
N TYR A 422 -27.35 -16.57 25.28
CA TYR A 422 -26.04 -15.94 25.39
C TYR A 422 -25.82 -15.54 26.85
N ASP A 423 -24.64 -15.84 27.41
CA ASP A 423 -24.32 -15.46 28.79
C ASP A 423 -24.47 -13.95 28.97
N ALA A 424 -25.04 -13.55 30.12
CA ALA A 424 -25.53 -12.19 30.38
C ALA A 424 -24.37 -11.17 30.50
N LYS A 425 -23.87 -10.76 29.33
CA LYS A 425 -22.49 -10.35 29.06
C LYS A 425 -21.51 -11.50 29.33
N PRO A 426 -20.53 -11.74 28.44
CA PRO A 426 -19.21 -12.04 28.92
C PRO A 426 -18.78 -10.89 29.84
N THR A 427 -18.59 -11.16 31.14
CA THR A 427 -17.44 -10.56 31.83
C THR A 427 -16.27 -10.75 30.88
N PRO A 428 -15.51 -9.72 30.47
CA PRO A 428 -14.60 -9.82 29.34
C PRO A 428 -13.76 -11.07 29.50
N LYS A 429 -14.00 -12.06 28.63
CA LYS A 429 -13.12 -13.20 28.48
C LYS A 429 -11.90 -12.64 27.79
N THR A 430 -11.05 -12.00 28.58
CA THR A 430 -9.65 -11.82 28.27
C THR A 430 -9.21 -13.17 27.74
N TYR A 431 -8.84 -13.22 26.46
CA TYR A 431 -7.97 -14.27 25.99
C TYR A 431 -6.66 -14.02 26.72
N ILE A 432 -6.57 -14.58 27.93
CA ILE A 432 -5.32 -14.69 28.66
C ILE A 432 -4.52 -15.70 27.84
N PHE A 433 -3.86 -15.19 26.80
CA PHE A 433 -2.58 -15.71 26.37
C PHE A 433 -1.77 -15.85 27.65
N THR A 434 -1.63 -17.08 28.13
CA THR A 434 -1.12 -17.34 29.47
C THR A 434 0.28 -16.76 29.56
N GLU A 435 0.46 -15.71 30.37
CA GLU A 435 1.80 -15.31 30.76
C GLU A 435 2.53 -16.55 31.26
N PRO A 436 3.77 -16.81 30.81
CA PRO A 436 4.50 -18.00 31.22
C PRO A 436 4.70 -17.92 32.73
N ALA A 437 3.95 -18.75 33.46
CA ALA A 437 3.88 -18.69 34.92
C ALA A 437 5.28 -18.83 35.52
N LEU A 438 5.82 -17.73 36.05
CA LEU A 438 7.13 -17.70 36.67
C LEU A 438 7.13 -18.61 37.89
N LEU A 439 7.68 -19.82 37.70
CA LEU A 439 7.73 -20.87 38.69
C LEU A 439 8.74 -20.50 39.80
N PHE A 440 8.28 -19.70 40.76
CA PHE A 440 9.11 -19.21 41.86
C PHE A 440 9.56 -20.35 42.79
N ILE A 441 10.78 -20.84 42.55
CA ILE A 441 11.50 -21.72 43.47
C ILE A 441 11.97 -20.89 44.68
N PRO A 442 11.69 -21.29 45.93
CA PRO A 442 11.94 -20.45 47.10
C PRO A 442 13.40 -20.49 47.59
N SER A 443 14.17 -19.43 47.35
CA SER A 443 15.46 -19.16 48.00
C SER A 443 15.34 -18.11 49.11
N HIS A 444 15.87 -18.40 50.29
CA HIS A 444 15.78 -17.51 51.46
C HIS A 444 16.79 -16.36 51.41
N SER A 445 16.42 -15.12 51.76
CA SER A 445 17.05 -14.30 52.83
C SER A 445 16.65 -12.81 52.89
N ARG A 446 16.35 -12.37 54.13
CA ARG A 446 16.64 -11.08 54.81
C ARG A 446 17.41 -9.97 54.05
N ALA A 447 17.18 -8.66 54.24
CA ALA A 447 16.23 -7.94 55.12
C ALA A 447 16.16 -6.40 54.86
N MET A 448 15.08 -5.75 55.35
CA MET A 448 14.91 -4.34 55.80
C MET A 448 15.62 -3.15 55.09
N PHE A 449 14.87 -2.09 54.73
CA PHE A 449 14.64 -0.91 55.60
C PHE A 449 13.52 0.03 55.07
N ASN A 450 13.31 1.21 55.70
CA ASN A 450 11.99 1.86 55.85
C ASN A 450 11.87 3.33 55.35
N PHE A 451 10.75 3.63 54.67
CA PHE A 451 9.87 4.83 54.79
C PHE A 451 10.26 6.24 54.21
N PRO A 452 9.27 7.18 54.02
CA PRO A 452 9.32 8.29 53.04
C PRO A 452 8.96 9.71 53.58
N VAL A 453 8.74 10.71 52.69
CA VAL A 453 7.95 11.98 52.87
C VAL A 453 7.74 12.64 51.46
N LEU A 454 6.53 12.99 50.98
CA LEU A 454 5.73 14.26 51.12
C LEU A 454 6.45 15.57 50.68
N LEU A 455 5.83 16.63 50.11
CA LEU A 455 4.59 16.89 49.32
C LEU A 455 4.67 18.35 48.75
N LEU A 456 3.65 18.83 47.99
CA LEU A 456 3.39 20.23 47.51
C LEU A 456 4.17 20.67 46.24
N ALA A 457 3.63 21.46 45.29
CA ALA A 457 2.26 21.98 45.05
C ALA A 457 2.01 22.25 43.52
N PHE A 458 0.80 22.74 43.17
CA PHE A 458 0.22 22.74 41.82
C PHE A 458 0.45 24.00 40.94
N CYS A 459 0.27 23.80 39.61
CA CYS A 459 -0.14 24.77 38.57
C CYS A 459 0.74 25.99 38.20
N SER A 460 1.54 25.83 37.15
CA SER A 460 1.45 26.57 35.86
C SER A 460 2.51 26.02 34.89
N ALA A 461 2.35 25.84 33.58
CA ALA A 461 1.26 25.70 32.63
C ALA A 461 1.95 25.52 31.25
N LEU A 462 1.48 24.59 30.42
CA LEU A 462 1.84 24.42 28.99
C LEU A 462 3.28 23.92 28.63
N ALA A 463 3.39 23.39 27.41
CA ALA A 463 4.62 23.12 26.66
C ALA A 463 5.63 22.10 27.23
N VAL A 464 5.16 20.89 27.57
CA VAL A 464 5.87 19.68 27.10
C VAL A 464 5.00 19.07 26.01
N GLN A 465 5.45 19.17 24.76
CA GLN A 465 4.81 18.44 23.65
C GLN A 465 5.01 16.94 23.90
N SER A 466 3.94 16.17 23.76
CA SER A 466 4.05 14.75 23.44
C SER A 466 4.62 14.65 22.02
N ALA A 467 5.96 14.67 21.91
CA ALA A 467 6.63 14.35 20.67
C ALA A 467 6.16 12.94 20.25
N PRO A 468 5.67 12.75 19.02
CA PRO A 468 5.19 11.44 18.59
C PRO A 468 6.38 10.47 18.58
N THR A 469 6.31 9.44 19.41
CA THR A 469 7.26 8.33 19.35
C THR A 469 7.03 7.57 18.05
N THR A 470 8.00 7.65 17.15
CA THR A 470 8.11 6.84 15.93
C THR A 470 7.79 5.36 16.20
N GLY A 471 7.06 4.64 15.36
CA GLY A 471 6.47 5.04 14.07
C GLY A 471 6.19 3.81 13.18
N PHE A 472 5.76 2.71 13.81
CA PHE A 472 5.78 1.36 13.25
C PHE A 472 4.51 0.59 13.62
N ASP A 473 3.37 1.08 13.13
CA ASP A 473 2.06 0.44 13.26
C ASP A 473 1.66 -0.34 11.99
N ASP A 474 2.56 -0.42 11.00
CA ASP A 474 2.37 -1.17 9.75
C ASP A 474 2.55 -2.68 9.98
N LEU A 475 1.43 -3.41 9.98
CA LEU A 475 1.36 -4.86 10.14
C LEU A 475 1.43 -5.64 8.81
N SER A 476 1.73 -5.00 7.68
CA SER A 476 1.85 -5.69 6.38
C SER A 476 2.87 -6.83 6.44
N ILE A 477 2.49 -8.01 5.95
CA ILE A 477 3.32 -9.22 6.02
C ILE A 477 4.28 -9.24 4.83
N ARG A 478 5.57 -9.12 5.12
CA ARG A 478 6.66 -9.11 4.15
C ARG A 478 7.31 -10.50 4.12
N ALA A 479 7.62 -11.01 2.92
CA ALA A 479 8.40 -12.24 2.78
C ALA A 479 9.87 -11.87 2.60
N ILE A 480 10.76 -12.40 3.43
CA ILE A 480 12.15 -11.95 3.57
C ILE A 480 13.10 -13.10 3.26
N GLN A 481 13.92 -12.97 2.21
CA GLN A 481 14.88 -14.00 1.78
C GLN A 481 16.29 -13.68 2.28
N PHE A 482 16.87 -14.59 3.05
CA PHE A 482 18.23 -14.48 3.56
C PHE A 482 19.27 -15.17 2.66
N ALA A 483 20.55 -14.83 2.86
CA ALA A 483 21.71 -15.39 2.15
C ALA A 483 21.79 -16.92 2.04
N SER A 484 21.13 -17.68 2.93
CA SER A 484 21.06 -19.15 2.86
C SER A 484 19.91 -19.68 1.97
N GLY A 485 19.25 -18.82 1.20
CA GLY A 485 18.05 -19.14 0.42
C GLY A 485 16.77 -19.36 1.25
N HIS A 486 16.85 -19.25 2.58
CA HIS A 486 15.68 -19.36 3.45
C HIS A 486 14.78 -18.12 3.31
N VAL A 487 13.45 -18.32 3.33
CA VAL A 487 12.45 -17.25 3.25
C VAL A 487 11.52 -17.34 4.46
N GLU A 488 11.40 -16.25 5.22
CA GLU A 488 10.49 -16.15 6.37
C GLU A 488 9.47 -15.02 6.13
N ARG A 489 8.23 -15.18 6.62
CA ARG A 489 7.18 -14.15 6.50
C ARG A 489 7.06 -13.39 7.82
N LEU A 490 7.30 -12.08 7.79
CA LEU A 490 7.44 -11.23 8.96
C LEU A 490 6.64 -9.93 8.79
N PRO A 491 5.94 -9.43 9.83
CA PRO A 491 5.29 -8.12 9.78
C PRO A 491 6.32 -6.99 9.58
N LEU A 492 6.01 -5.96 8.80
CA LEU A 492 6.94 -4.86 8.55
C LEU A 492 7.36 -4.15 9.85
N ALA A 493 6.41 -3.85 10.73
CA ALA A 493 6.70 -3.33 12.07
C ALA A 493 7.66 -4.23 12.88
N ALA A 494 7.70 -5.55 12.66
CA ALA A 494 8.63 -6.45 13.35
C ALA A 494 10.07 -6.30 12.82
N ILE A 495 10.22 -6.23 11.50
CA ILE A 495 11.51 -5.95 10.84
C ILE A 495 12.04 -4.59 11.31
N GLU A 496 11.17 -3.59 11.36
CA GLU A 496 11.48 -2.23 11.79
C GLU A 496 11.81 -2.10 13.28
N ARG A 497 11.06 -2.77 14.17
CA ARG A 497 11.42 -2.87 15.61
C ARG A 497 12.73 -3.64 15.83
N LEU A 498 13.09 -4.59 14.96
CA LEU A 498 14.40 -5.25 15.00
C LEU A 498 15.52 -4.35 14.46
N ARG A 499 15.27 -3.54 13.42
CA ARG A 499 16.23 -2.55 12.87
C ARG A 499 16.54 -1.43 13.87
N SER A 500 15.55 -1.00 14.63
CA SER A 500 15.67 0.07 15.63
C SER A 500 16.08 -0.41 17.03
N ALA A 501 16.29 -1.72 17.24
CA ALA A 501 16.67 -2.27 18.54
C ALA A 501 18.13 -1.98 18.92
N THR A 502 18.38 -1.73 20.20
CA THR A 502 19.74 -1.63 20.76
C THR A 502 20.54 -2.91 20.48
N PRO A 503 21.81 -2.83 20.02
CA PRO A 503 22.65 -3.99 19.79
C PRO A 503 22.75 -4.90 21.03
N LEU A 504 22.41 -6.18 20.85
CA LEU A 504 22.55 -7.23 21.86
C LEU A 504 23.94 -7.92 21.71
N PRO A 505 24.50 -8.49 22.79
CA PRO A 505 25.78 -9.20 22.72
C PRO A 505 25.64 -10.48 21.88
N ARG A 506 26.68 -10.81 21.10
CA ARG A 506 26.76 -12.07 20.35
C ARG A 506 27.83 -13.03 20.93
N PRO A 507 27.60 -14.35 20.90
CA PRO A 507 26.39 -15.04 20.43
C PRO A 507 25.17 -14.71 21.31
N LEU A 508 23.97 -14.64 20.70
CA LEU A 508 22.76 -14.26 21.43
C LEU A 508 22.50 -15.26 22.57
N THR A 509 22.44 -14.75 23.80
CA THR A 509 22.14 -15.55 24.98
C THR A 509 20.62 -15.81 25.09
N PRO A 510 20.16 -16.77 25.89
CA PRO A 510 18.73 -16.96 26.17
C PRO A 510 18.05 -15.68 26.71
N GLU A 511 18.73 -14.86 27.52
CA GLU A 511 18.22 -13.55 27.95
C GLU A 511 18.11 -12.56 26.78
N SER A 512 19.02 -12.63 25.81
CA SER A 512 19.04 -11.77 24.62
C SER A 512 17.85 -12.08 23.70
N TYR A 513 17.57 -13.36 23.41
CA TYR A 513 16.35 -13.77 22.70
C TYR A 513 15.09 -13.37 23.48
N THR A 514 15.09 -13.52 24.81
CA THR A 514 13.97 -13.11 25.67
C THR A 514 13.71 -11.60 25.59
N ALA A 515 14.77 -10.77 25.54
CA ALA A 515 14.65 -9.32 25.37
C ALA A 515 14.10 -8.95 23.98
N ALA A 516 14.59 -9.59 22.91
CA ALA A 516 14.11 -9.37 21.55
C ALA A 516 12.64 -9.79 21.36
N ARG A 517 12.25 -10.96 21.90
CA ARG A 517 10.84 -11.40 21.92
C ARG A 517 9.96 -10.45 22.72
N LYS A 518 10.47 -9.85 23.80
CA LYS A 518 9.73 -8.85 24.59
C LYS A 518 9.48 -7.54 23.84
N SER A 519 10.41 -7.03 23.03
CA SER A 519 10.16 -5.84 22.19
C SER A 519 9.26 -6.10 20.98
N LEU A 520 9.07 -7.37 20.62
CA LEU A 520 8.20 -7.85 19.54
C LEU A 520 6.84 -8.42 20.02
N ALA A 521 6.57 -8.42 21.32
CA ALA A 521 5.41 -9.08 21.92
C ALA A 521 4.08 -8.54 21.33
N ASP A 522 3.88 -7.23 21.33
CA ASP A 522 2.67 -6.58 20.82
C ASP A 522 2.37 -6.97 19.36
N ILE A 523 3.40 -7.01 18.51
CA ILE A 523 3.27 -7.33 17.09
C ILE A 523 2.97 -8.82 16.89
N SER A 524 3.60 -9.69 17.70
CA SER A 524 3.34 -11.14 17.68
C SER A 524 1.90 -11.45 18.09
N ILE A 525 1.34 -10.68 19.02
CA ILE A 525 -0.06 -10.74 19.44
C ILE A 525 -0.99 -10.26 18.31
N LEU A 526 -0.72 -9.08 17.74
CA LEU A 526 -1.55 -8.45 16.69
C LEU A 526 -1.58 -9.22 15.35
N THR A 527 -0.59 -10.07 15.10
CA THR A 527 -0.47 -10.83 13.84
C THR A 527 -0.68 -12.33 13.99
N ALA A 528 -0.94 -12.81 15.21
CA ALA A 528 -1.04 -14.22 15.59
C ALA A 528 0.16 -15.11 15.14
N SER A 529 1.29 -14.49 14.77
CA SER A 529 2.43 -15.16 14.16
C SER A 529 3.64 -15.15 15.10
N VAL A 530 4.23 -16.32 15.32
CA VAL A 530 5.43 -16.46 16.15
C VAL A 530 6.66 -16.27 15.27
N ILE A 531 7.25 -15.08 15.35
CA ILE A 531 8.57 -14.79 14.76
C ILE A 531 9.58 -15.81 15.32
N SER A 532 10.36 -16.45 14.45
CA SER A 532 11.31 -17.47 14.86
C SER A 532 12.55 -16.87 15.54
N ASP A 533 13.21 -17.65 16.39
CA ASP A 533 14.51 -17.22 16.95
C ASP A 533 15.58 -17.15 15.83
N GLU A 534 15.39 -17.87 14.73
CA GLU A 534 16.25 -17.80 13.54
C GLU A 534 16.06 -16.48 12.77
N ALA A 535 14.84 -15.97 12.59
CA ALA A 535 14.60 -14.60 12.11
C ALA A 535 15.24 -13.56 13.03
N ILE A 536 15.06 -13.72 14.35
CA ILE A 536 15.61 -12.78 15.33
C ILE A 536 17.14 -12.75 15.23
N ASP A 537 17.82 -13.90 15.23
CA ASP A 537 19.28 -13.94 15.11
C ASP A 537 19.80 -13.47 13.74
N ARG A 538 19.10 -13.82 12.64
CA ARG A 538 19.49 -13.40 11.29
C ARG A 538 19.33 -11.89 11.11
N LEU A 539 18.18 -11.32 11.49
CA LEU A 539 17.91 -9.89 11.37
C LEU A 539 18.72 -9.07 12.38
N GLN A 540 18.71 -9.42 13.68
CA GLN A 540 19.52 -8.69 14.66
C GLN A 540 21.02 -8.85 14.36
N GLY A 541 21.47 -10.05 14.04
CA GLY A 541 22.85 -10.30 13.65
C GLY A 541 23.25 -9.59 12.35
N HIS A 542 22.29 -9.27 11.48
CA HIS A 542 22.52 -8.37 10.35
C HIS A 542 22.54 -6.89 10.78
N PHE A 543 21.49 -6.35 11.40
CA PHE A 543 21.44 -4.94 11.85
C PHE A 543 22.56 -4.56 12.87
N GLN A 544 23.10 -5.53 13.61
CA GLN A 544 24.25 -5.34 14.52
C GLN A 544 25.61 -5.30 13.79
N ARG A 545 25.71 -5.89 12.59
CA ARG A 545 26.74 -5.51 11.62
C ARG A 545 26.30 -4.16 11.05
N LYS A 546 26.65 -3.07 11.75
CA LYS A 546 26.39 -1.64 11.47
C LYS A 546 26.98 -1.14 10.13
N ILE A 547 26.89 -1.94 9.10
CA ILE A 547 27.92 -2.08 8.09
C ILE A 547 27.23 -2.63 6.83
N TRP A 548 26.58 -1.72 6.09
CA TRP A 548 25.75 -1.92 4.89
C TRP A 548 24.27 -2.27 5.10
N GLY A 549 23.49 -2.02 4.05
CA GLY A 549 22.06 -2.24 3.92
C GLY A 549 21.66 -3.71 3.88
N PRO A 550 20.36 -3.99 3.68
CA PRO A 550 19.74 -5.24 4.09
C PRO A 550 20.35 -6.49 3.44
N GLY A 551 21.06 -7.28 4.25
CA GLY A 551 21.57 -8.63 3.94
C GLY A 551 20.46 -9.69 3.79
N TYR A 552 19.30 -9.24 3.34
CA TYR A 552 18.08 -9.96 3.02
C TYR A 552 17.40 -9.23 1.86
N VAL A 553 16.82 -9.98 0.92
CA VAL A 553 16.03 -9.40 -0.17
C VAL A 553 14.55 -9.56 0.18
N ASP A 554 13.77 -8.48 0.08
CA ASP A 554 12.32 -8.57 0.21
C ASP A 554 11.77 -9.31 -1.03
N VAL A 555 11.08 -10.41 -0.79
CA VAL A 555 10.51 -11.31 -1.79
C VAL A 555 8.98 -11.31 -1.80
N THR A 556 8.31 -10.39 -1.11
CA THR A 556 6.84 -10.30 -1.01
C THR A 556 6.16 -10.40 -2.38
N ASP A 557 6.45 -9.47 -3.30
CA ASP A 557 5.93 -9.41 -4.68
C ASP A 557 6.32 -10.62 -5.57
N SER A 558 7.12 -11.55 -5.04
CA SER A 558 7.68 -12.69 -5.78
C SER A 558 7.50 -14.04 -5.07
N PHE A 559 6.84 -14.07 -3.90
CA PHE A 559 6.98 -15.13 -2.91
C PHE A 559 6.69 -16.54 -3.45
N GLU A 560 5.61 -16.70 -4.22
CA GLU A 560 5.21 -17.97 -4.82
C GLU A 560 6.33 -18.59 -5.68
N ASN A 561 7.07 -17.76 -6.41
CA ASN A 561 8.14 -18.16 -7.32
C ASN A 561 9.47 -18.47 -6.60
N VAL A 562 9.70 -17.94 -5.40
CA VAL A 562 10.96 -18.15 -4.66
C VAL A 562 11.05 -19.58 -4.09
N SER A 563 9.89 -20.21 -3.82
CA SER A 563 9.79 -21.60 -3.34
C SER A 563 10.49 -22.66 -4.22
N ARG A 564 10.95 -22.30 -5.43
CA ARG A 564 11.66 -23.17 -6.38
C ARG A 564 12.96 -22.59 -6.95
N ARG A 565 13.37 -21.38 -6.57
CA ARG A 565 14.63 -20.78 -7.06
C ARG A 565 15.80 -21.09 -6.11
N SER A 566 16.83 -21.74 -6.62
CA SER A 566 18.18 -21.53 -6.10
C SER A 566 18.63 -20.10 -6.41
N LEU A 567 19.58 -19.57 -5.64
CA LEU A 567 20.37 -18.40 -6.08
C LEU A 567 20.97 -18.66 -7.47
N ALA A 568 21.19 -17.60 -8.25
CA ALA A 568 21.55 -17.69 -9.66
C ALA A 568 22.82 -18.55 -9.87
N SER A 569 22.67 -19.70 -10.54
CA SER A 569 23.78 -20.61 -10.81
C SER A 569 24.55 -20.18 -12.06
N GLN A 570 25.53 -19.32 -11.83
CA GLN A 570 26.38 -18.65 -12.82
C GLN A 570 25.69 -17.50 -13.58
N VAL A 571 26.37 -16.35 -13.57
CA VAL A 571 26.11 -15.22 -14.47
C VAL A 571 27.03 -15.35 -15.67
N ASP A 572 26.50 -15.15 -16.88
CA ASP A 572 27.33 -15.02 -18.08
C ASP A 572 27.92 -13.60 -18.12
N VAL A 573 29.25 -13.50 -18.20
CA VAL A 573 29.98 -12.23 -18.12
C VAL A 573 30.66 -11.96 -19.46
N PRO A 574 30.33 -10.85 -20.15
CA PRO A 574 30.98 -10.48 -21.40
C PRO A 574 32.51 -10.40 -21.26
N ALA A 575 33.22 -10.78 -22.32
CA ALA A 575 34.65 -10.52 -22.40
C ALA A 575 34.91 -9.02 -22.61
N TYR A 576 35.66 -8.41 -21.69
CA TYR A 576 36.07 -7.01 -21.76
C TYR A 576 37.50 -6.86 -22.28
N PRO A 577 37.83 -5.76 -22.98
CA PRO A 577 39.20 -5.33 -23.20
C PRO A 577 39.97 -5.15 -21.88
N THR A 578 41.31 -5.22 -21.95
CA THR A 578 42.15 -4.76 -20.83
C THR A 578 42.19 -3.23 -20.82
N PRO A 579 41.85 -2.56 -19.71
CA PRO A 579 41.75 -1.10 -19.68
C PRO A 579 43.03 -0.35 -20.12
N ASP A 580 42.87 0.60 -21.03
CA ASP A 580 43.94 1.36 -21.68
C ASP A 580 43.61 2.86 -21.83
N PRO A 581 44.10 3.70 -20.89
CA PRO A 581 44.00 5.16 -20.98
C PRO A 581 44.60 5.81 -22.24
N SER A 582 45.38 5.09 -23.05
CA SER A 582 45.92 5.58 -24.32
C SER A 582 44.96 5.36 -25.50
N ALA A 583 44.02 4.42 -25.41
CA ALA A 583 42.97 4.23 -26.40
C ALA A 583 41.81 5.24 -26.20
N GLN A 584 41.41 5.48 -24.95
CA GLN A 584 40.20 6.24 -24.60
C GLN A 584 40.42 7.76 -24.59
N SER A 585 40.75 8.32 -25.77
CA SER A 585 41.08 9.75 -25.93
C SER A 585 39.94 10.72 -25.57
N GLU A 586 38.68 10.29 -25.71
CA GLU A 586 37.49 11.07 -25.36
C GLU A 586 37.26 11.25 -23.86
N LEU A 587 37.81 10.36 -23.03
CA LEU A 587 37.63 10.39 -21.58
C LEU A 587 38.41 11.55 -20.94
N LYS A 588 39.49 12.01 -21.59
CA LYS A 588 40.37 13.07 -21.08
C LYS A 588 39.66 14.41 -20.80
N PRO A 589 38.84 15.00 -21.72
CA PRO A 589 38.03 16.17 -21.39
C PRO A 589 36.98 15.90 -20.30
N MET A 590 36.36 14.71 -20.29
CA MET A 590 35.36 14.35 -19.28
C MET A 590 35.95 14.35 -17.86
N LEU A 591 37.12 13.74 -17.66
CA LEU A 591 37.83 13.72 -16.36
C LEU A 591 38.23 15.11 -15.87
N ALA A 592 38.39 16.09 -16.77
CA ALA A 592 38.67 17.49 -16.43
C ALA A 592 37.41 18.28 -16.01
N MET A 593 36.20 17.74 -16.22
CA MET A 593 34.92 18.35 -15.82
C MET A 593 34.40 17.87 -14.45
N VAL A 594 35.15 17.01 -13.76
CA VAL A 594 34.84 16.51 -12.42
C VAL A 594 35.13 17.60 -11.38
N ASN A 595 34.16 17.91 -10.53
CA ASN A 595 34.22 19.03 -9.58
C ASN A 595 33.64 18.63 -8.22
N SER A 596 34.41 18.79 -7.14
CA SER A 596 33.97 18.46 -5.78
C SER A 596 32.89 19.40 -5.23
N SER A 597 32.81 20.64 -5.72
CA SER A 597 31.85 21.63 -5.24
C SER A 597 30.39 21.31 -5.62
N GLU A 598 30.16 20.67 -6.77
CA GLU A 598 28.81 20.20 -7.15
C GLU A 598 28.41 18.94 -6.37
N LEU A 599 29.34 18.01 -6.11
CA LEU A 599 29.09 16.83 -5.29
C LEU A 599 28.64 17.26 -3.89
N LYS A 600 29.34 18.26 -3.30
CA LYS A 600 28.93 18.89 -2.06
C LYS A 600 27.54 19.51 -2.15
N SER A 601 27.23 20.25 -3.21
CA SER A 601 25.90 20.85 -3.41
C SER A 601 24.79 19.80 -3.49
N TYR A 602 25.00 18.69 -4.20
CA TYR A 602 24.01 17.61 -4.32
C TYR A 602 23.80 16.87 -2.99
N VAL A 603 24.87 16.50 -2.27
CA VAL A 603 24.74 15.82 -0.97
C VAL A 603 24.13 16.75 0.08
N THR A 604 24.53 18.02 0.15
CA THR A 604 23.87 19.01 1.03
C THR A 604 22.38 19.11 0.72
N GLN A 605 22.00 19.27 -0.56
CA GLN A 605 20.60 19.35 -0.97
C GLN A 605 19.81 18.07 -0.60
N LEU A 606 20.40 16.87 -0.68
CA LEU A 606 19.75 15.62 -0.31
C LEU A 606 19.67 15.36 1.20
N SER A 607 20.60 15.89 1.99
CA SER A 607 20.72 15.60 3.43
C SER A 607 20.30 16.75 4.36
N THR A 608 20.08 17.98 3.87
CA THR A 608 19.68 19.12 4.74
C THR A 608 18.38 19.81 4.37
N LYS A 609 17.78 19.56 3.19
CA LYS A 609 16.48 20.16 2.80
C LYS A 609 15.27 19.23 2.98
N TYR A 610 15.50 17.92 3.11
CA TYR A 610 14.44 16.93 3.26
C TYR A 610 14.48 16.36 4.68
N GLU A 611 13.31 16.31 5.33
CA GLU A 611 13.13 15.80 6.69
C GLU A 611 13.58 14.34 6.83
N THR A 612 13.33 13.53 5.80
CA THR A 612 13.84 12.17 5.69
C THR A 612 13.83 11.70 4.23
N ARG A 613 14.67 10.71 3.92
CA ARG A 613 14.64 9.94 2.66
C ARG A 613 14.08 8.52 2.84
N TYR A 614 13.56 8.19 4.02
CA TYR A 614 13.04 6.86 4.36
C TYR A 614 11.82 6.47 3.52
N TYR A 615 11.88 5.33 2.83
CA TYR A 615 11.02 4.97 1.69
C TYR A 615 9.50 4.88 1.97
N LEU A 616 9.09 4.61 3.21
CA LEU A 616 7.67 4.61 3.61
C LEU A 616 7.14 6.02 3.95
N SER A 617 8.02 6.99 4.21
CA SER A 617 7.59 8.33 4.64
C SER A 617 6.78 9.04 3.57
N LEU A 618 5.69 9.71 3.98
CA LEU A 618 4.89 10.63 3.15
C LEU A 618 5.71 11.81 2.57
N LYS A 619 6.96 12.00 3.02
CA LYS A 619 7.91 12.99 2.50
C LYS A 619 8.96 12.44 1.54
N SER A 620 9.08 11.12 1.42
CA SER A 620 10.15 10.47 0.66
C SER A 620 10.10 10.68 -0.85
N ARG A 621 8.96 11.12 -1.40
CA ARG A 621 8.81 11.50 -2.81
C ARG A 621 9.52 12.81 -3.15
N GLU A 622 9.53 13.79 -2.25
CA GLU A 622 10.12 15.12 -2.48
C GLU A 622 11.61 15.10 -2.94
N PRO A 623 12.52 14.31 -2.33
CA PRO A 623 13.89 14.17 -2.86
C PRO A 623 13.95 13.47 -4.22
N THR A 624 13.08 12.48 -4.48
CA THR A 624 13.03 11.79 -5.79
C THR A 624 12.56 12.72 -6.92
N GLU A 625 11.62 13.62 -6.64
CA GLU A 625 11.18 14.65 -7.58
C GLU A 625 12.27 15.69 -7.85
N TRP A 626 13.10 16.03 -6.86
CA TRP A 626 14.27 16.87 -7.10
C TRP A 626 15.34 16.15 -7.93
N ILE A 627 15.70 14.89 -7.63
CA ILE A 627 16.60 14.07 -8.46
C ILE A 627 16.06 14.00 -9.90
N ARG A 628 14.74 13.77 -10.07
CA ARG A 628 14.08 13.80 -11.38
C ARG A 628 14.25 15.16 -12.07
N SER A 629 14.09 16.27 -11.35
CA SER A 629 14.21 17.62 -11.90
C SER A 629 15.61 17.93 -12.45
N GLN A 630 16.67 17.54 -11.72
CA GLN A 630 18.05 17.82 -12.13
C GLN A 630 18.41 17.05 -13.40
N LEU A 631 18.14 15.74 -13.41
CA LEU A 631 18.39 14.92 -14.59
C LEU A 631 17.46 15.30 -15.75
N ALA A 632 16.19 15.65 -15.53
CA ALA A 632 15.33 16.16 -16.60
C ALA A 632 15.82 17.49 -17.20
N SER A 633 16.61 18.28 -16.46
CA SER A 633 17.22 19.52 -16.97
C SER A 633 18.43 19.31 -17.88
N TRP A 634 19.13 18.16 -17.77
CA TRP A 634 20.28 17.81 -18.61
C TRP A 634 19.88 16.90 -19.78
N LEU A 635 19.01 15.93 -19.51
CA LEU A 635 18.63 14.83 -20.40
C LEU A 635 17.34 15.13 -21.18
N GLY A 636 16.57 16.13 -20.75
CA GLY A 636 15.22 16.41 -21.24
C GLY A 636 14.17 15.52 -20.56
N LYS A 637 12.96 16.07 -20.37
CA LYS A 637 11.87 15.42 -19.62
C LYS A 637 11.53 14.02 -20.13
N ASN A 638 11.47 13.84 -21.46
CA ASN A 638 11.06 12.59 -22.09
C ASN A 638 12.03 11.43 -21.86
N GLN A 639 13.26 11.71 -21.42
CA GLN A 639 14.26 10.70 -21.07
C GLN A 639 14.28 10.36 -19.58
N VAL A 640 13.41 10.95 -18.74
CA VAL A 640 13.39 10.66 -17.29
C VAL A 640 12.00 10.19 -16.82
N ARG A 641 11.90 8.91 -16.48
CA ARG A 641 10.69 8.28 -15.91
C ARG A 641 10.81 8.06 -14.41
N PHE A 642 9.68 8.00 -13.71
CA PHE A 642 9.60 7.27 -12.46
C PHE A 642 9.34 5.78 -12.73
N VAL A 643 9.69 4.94 -11.76
CA VAL A 643 9.02 3.65 -11.54
C VAL A 643 8.39 3.73 -10.17
N GLU A 644 7.08 3.93 -10.15
CA GLU A 644 6.28 3.93 -8.92
C GLU A 644 6.39 2.55 -8.25
N ASN A 645 6.53 2.53 -6.93
CA ASN A 645 6.59 1.31 -6.12
C ASN A 645 5.28 1.11 -5.37
N GLY A 646 5.15 0.00 -4.62
CA GLY A 646 4.03 -0.21 -3.69
C GLY A 646 4.07 0.66 -2.42
N PHE A 647 4.80 1.78 -2.44
CA PHE A 647 5.09 2.68 -1.31
C PHE A 647 5.51 4.08 -1.81
N ASN A 648 5.58 5.06 -0.91
CA ASN A 648 5.72 6.51 -1.19
C ASN A 648 6.84 6.90 -2.17
N GLN A 649 7.98 6.23 -2.10
CA GLN A 649 9.19 6.61 -2.82
C GLN A 649 9.29 5.90 -4.18
N PRO A 650 9.23 6.62 -5.33
CA PRO A 650 9.47 6.03 -6.64
C PRO A 650 10.96 5.89 -6.96
N ASN A 651 11.32 4.87 -7.74
CA ASN A 651 12.63 4.83 -8.40
C ASN A 651 12.69 5.92 -9.47
N VAL A 652 13.85 6.51 -9.70
CA VAL A 652 14.03 7.61 -10.67
C VAL A 652 14.97 7.17 -11.78
N ILE A 653 14.45 6.76 -12.94
CA ILE A 653 15.26 6.33 -14.09
C ILE A 653 15.43 7.51 -15.06
N GLY A 654 16.68 7.87 -15.38
CA GLY A 654 17.00 9.03 -16.24
C GLY A 654 17.94 8.67 -17.38
N ARG A 655 17.37 8.26 -18.51
CA ARG A 655 18.05 7.59 -19.63
C ARG A 655 18.62 8.58 -20.68
N ILE A 656 19.74 9.23 -20.33
CA ILE A 656 20.96 9.07 -21.14
C ILE A 656 21.89 8.14 -20.36
N GLU A 657 21.30 7.02 -19.94
CA GLU A 657 22.03 5.78 -19.72
C GLU A 657 22.87 5.74 -18.39
N ALA A 658 22.83 6.79 -17.56
CA ALA A 658 22.19 6.75 -16.22
C ALA A 658 22.94 6.27 -14.92
N LYS A 659 22.30 5.47 -14.02
CA LYS A 659 22.33 5.59 -12.51
C LYS A 659 22.38 4.28 -11.63
N SER A 660 22.20 4.32 -10.28
CA SER A 660 23.13 4.64 -9.12
C SER A 660 22.43 4.76 -7.72
N ASP A 661 23.12 4.47 -6.59
CA ASP A 661 22.79 4.77 -5.15
C ASP A 661 22.39 6.25 -4.87
N ALA A 662 22.04 6.62 -3.62
CA ALA A 662 21.79 7.95 -3.03
C ALA A 662 23.04 8.84 -2.73
N SER A 663 24.17 8.32 -2.24
CA SER A 663 25.48 9.03 -2.15
C SER A 663 26.23 8.95 -3.48
N GLY A 664 26.16 7.77 -4.09
CA GLY A 664 26.36 7.49 -5.49
C GLY A 664 25.48 8.34 -6.41
N VAL A 665 24.37 8.93 -5.94
CA VAL A 665 23.53 9.83 -6.76
C VAL A 665 24.24 11.15 -6.98
N ALA A 666 25.02 11.66 -6.02
CA ALA A 666 25.84 12.84 -6.24
C ALA A 666 26.96 12.54 -7.23
N VAL A 667 27.69 11.45 -7.00
CA VAL A 667 28.76 10.96 -7.90
C VAL A 667 28.22 10.77 -9.32
N MET A 668 27.12 10.04 -9.46
CA MET A 668 26.54 9.76 -10.75
C MET A 668 25.87 10.97 -11.37
N MET A 669 25.20 11.84 -10.62
CA MET A 669 24.65 13.07 -11.20
C MET A 669 25.76 13.90 -11.85
N SER A 670 26.97 13.89 -11.28
CA SER A 670 28.17 14.42 -11.93
C SER A 670 28.54 13.63 -13.19
N ILE A 671 28.67 12.29 -13.14
CA ILE A 671 28.92 11.42 -14.32
C ILE A 671 27.95 11.76 -15.47
N MET A 672 26.65 11.79 -15.18
CA MET A 672 25.58 12.03 -16.14
C MET A 672 25.58 13.44 -16.72
N ARG A 673 25.83 14.44 -15.89
CA ARG A 673 26.03 15.82 -16.35
C ARG A 673 27.26 15.91 -17.26
N ILE A 674 28.34 15.20 -16.95
CA ILE A 674 29.60 15.22 -17.72
C ILE A 674 29.44 14.50 -19.06
N LEU A 675 28.88 13.29 -19.10
CA LEU A 675 28.63 12.53 -20.33
C LEU A 675 27.78 13.35 -21.32
N LYS A 676 26.69 13.97 -20.83
CA LYS A 676 25.84 14.82 -21.67
C LYS A 676 26.53 16.14 -22.05
N ALA A 677 27.32 16.75 -21.18
CA ALA A 677 28.06 17.97 -21.52
C ALA A 677 29.19 17.76 -22.55
N ASN A 678 29.55 16.51 -22.85
CA ASN A 678 30.47 16.13 -23.94
C ASN A 678 29.72 15.47 -25.12
N ASP A 679 28.38 15.44 -25.10
CA ASP A 679 27.51 14.79 -26.11
C ASP A 679 27.91 13.33 -26.45
N TYR A 680 28.44 12.57 -25.47
CA TYR A 680 28.99 11.22 -25.65
C TYR A 680 28.05 10.27 -26.42
N GLN A 681 28.61 9.55 -27.41
CA GLN A 681 27.92 8.60 -28.29
C GLN A 681 28.56 7.21 -28.22
N GLY A 682 28.53 6.57 -27.04
CA GLY A 682 29.01 5.20 -26.87
C GLY A 682 28.20 4.16 -27.65
N ALA A 683 28.76 2.96 -27.85
CA ALA A 683 28.12 1.88 -28.61
C ALA A 683 26.96 1.17 -27.87
N TYR A 684 26.72 1.49 -26.60
CA TYR A 684 25.85 0.72 -25.71
C TYR A 684 24.91 1.57 -24.84
N ALA A 685 23.76 0.96 -24.54
CA ALA A 685 22.89 1.37 -23.47
C ALA A 685 23.51 1.06 -22.09
N ILE A 686 24.07 2.08 -21.48
CA ILE A 686 24.30 2.18 -20.03
C ILE A 686 22.88 2.25 -19.36
N GLU A 687 22.64 1.72 -18.15
CA GLU A 687 21.45 2.15 -17.34
C GLU A 687 21.61 1.90 -15.81
N ALA A 688 21.16 2.79 -14.90
CA ALA A 688 19.73 2.88 -14.57
C ALA A 688 19.28 3.08 -13.09
N HIS A 689 19.54 2.12 -12.17
CA HIS A 689 18.44 1.63 -11.29
C HIS A 689 18.72 1.77 -9.58
N ALA A 690 18.58 3.17 -9.78
CA ALA A 690 18.38 4.43 -9.00
C ALA A 690 16.93 4.65 -8.59
N TYR A 691 16.76 4.89 -7.30
CA TYR A 691 16.27 3.75 -6.52
C TYR A 691 15.52 4.23 -5.27
N ALA A 692 14.80 3.30 -4.64
CA ALA A 692 13.91 3.57 -3.53
C ALA A 692 13.71 2.31 -2.66
N GLY A 693 13.73 2.45 -1.34
CA GLY A 693 13.55 1.30 -0.45
C GLY A 693 14.64 0.23 -0.53
N GLU A 694 15.88 0.63 -0.83
CA GLU A 694 17.10 -0.17 -0.65
C GLU A 694 17.14 -0.69 0.81
N GLU A 695 17.17 0.23 1.79
CA GLU A 695 16.95 0.06 3.25
C GLU A 695 15.70 -0.74 3.69
N GLY A 696 14.83 -1.10 2.74
CA GLY A 696 13.62 -1.91 2.94
C GLY A 696 13.72 -3.35 2.41
N GLY A 697 14.88 -3.76 1.89
CA GLY A 697 15.13 -5.09 1.32
C GLY A 697 15.37 -5.08 -0.20
N LEU A 698 16.09 -4.08 -0.71
CA LEU A 698 16.36 -3.85 -2.14
C LEU A 698 15.10 -3.68 -3.02
N LEU A 699 14.03 -3.14 -2.44
CA LEU A 699 12.68 -3.13 -3.03
C LEU A 699 12.64 -2.52 -4.43
N GLY A 700 13.19 -1.32 -4.56
CA GLY A 700 13.16 -0.54 -5.79
C GLY A 700 14.02 -1.15 -6.89
N SER A 701 15.24 -1.57 -6.56
CA SER A 701 16.14 -2.18 -7.54
C SER A 701 15.65 -3.54 -8.00
N LYS A 702 15.05 -4.32 -7.11
CA LYS A 702 14.40 -5.58 -7.43
C LYS A 702 13.25 -5.39 -8.41
N LYS A 703 12.39 -4.39 -8.21
CA LYS A 703 11.31 -4.09 -9.15
C LYS A 703 11.87 -3.81 -10.55
N VAL A 704 12.89 -2.98 -10.65
CA VAL A 704 13.48 -2.64 -11.96
C VAL A 704 14.22 -3.82 -12.59
N ALA A 705 15.02 -4.58 -11.84
CA ALA A 705 15.68 -5.77 -12.36
C ALA A 705 14.67 -6.82 -12.88
N THR A 706 13.53 -6.96 -12.19
CA THR A 706 12.43 -7.85 -12.58
C THR A 706 11.70 -7.34 -13.83
N GLU A 707 11.39 -6.04 -13.92
CA GLU A 707 10.90 -5.40 -15.16
C GLU A 707 11.83 -5.70 -16.35
N TYR A 708 13.14 -5.61 -16.12
CA TYR A 708 14.15 -5.73 -17.16
C TYR A 708 14.29 -7.17 -17.64
N LYS A 709 14.20 -8.13 -16.72
CA LYS A 709 14.17 -9.55 -17.06
C LYS A 709 12.91 -9.93 -17.84
N ALA A 710 11.75 -9.40 -17.44
CA ALA A 710 10.49 -9.59 -18.16
C ALA A 710 10.51 -8.96 -19.58
N GLN A 711 11.21 -7.83 -19.74
CA GLN A 711 11.45 -7.18 -21.04
C GLN A 711 12.53 -7.88 -21.90
N ASN A 712 13.18 -8.94 -21.40
CA ASN A 712 14.35 -9.58 -22.01
C ASN A 712 15.50 -8.60 -22.33
N LYS A 713 15.68 -7.55 -21.51
CA LYS A 713 16.79 -6.60 -21.70
C LYS A 713 18.14 -7.28 -21.48
N THR A 714 19.08 -7.03 -22.37
CA THR A 714 20.49 -7.39 -22.19
C THR A 714 21.22 -6.24 -21.50
N ILE A 715 21.79 -6.48 -20.32
CA ILE A 715 22.64 -5.51 -19.60
C ILE A 715 24.09 -5.95 -19.80
N ARG A 716 24.95 -5.06 -20.33
CA ARG A 716 26.38 -5.36 -20.53
C ARG A 716 27.11 -5.39 -19.20
N GLY A 717 26.92 -4.37 -18.36
CA GLY A 717 27.39 -4.35 -16.98
C GLY A 717 26.67 -3.29 -16.14
N MET A 718 26.33 -3.61 -14.89
CA MET A 718 25.79 -2.67 -13.91
C MET A 718 26.88 -2.34 -12.87
N LEU A 719 27.14 -1.04 -12.68
CA LEU A 719 28.03 -0.53 -11.63
C LEU A 719 27.21 0.18 -10.57
N ASP A 720 27.51 -0.16 -9.32
CA ASP A 720 26.88 0.35 -8.12
C ASP A 720 27.88 1.15 -7.26
N PHE A 721 27.39 2.13 -6.49
CA PHE A 721 28.19 3.19 -5.86
C PHE A 721 27.78 3.44 -4.40
N GLU A 722 28.13 2.54 -3.49
CA GLU A 722 27.61 2.56 -2.12
C GLU A 722 28.55 3.30 -1.14
N MET A 723 27.98 4.01 -0.16
CA MET A 723 28.69 4.73 0.92
C MET A 723 29.91 5.56 0.45
N VAL A 724 29.79 6.27 -0.68
CA VAL A 724 30.93 6.96 -1.32
C VAL A 724 31.19 8.34 -0.72
N GLY A 725 32.35 8.52 -0.09
CA GLY A 725 32.87 9.82 0.36
C GLY A 725 33.29 9.92 1.83
N TYR A 726 33.00 8.93 2.68
CA TYR A 726 33.50 8.95 4.07
C TYR A 726 35.02 8.71 4.13
N GLN A 727 35.70 9.45 5.01
CA GLN A 727 37.13 9.27 5.28
C GLN A 727 37.40 9.45 6.78
N PRO A 728 37.98 8.46 7.49
CA PRO A 728 38.42 8.64 8.87
C PRO A 728 39.57 9.65 8.96
N ALA A 729 39.51 10.55 9.94
CA ALA A 729 40.61 11.48 10.25
C ALA A 729 41.90 10.78 10.73
N THR A 730 41.80 9.50 11.12
CA THR A 730 42.92 8.64 11.54
C THR A 730 43.48 7.77 10.42
N ALA A 731 42.92 7.83 9.20
CA ALA A 731 43.33 6.97 8.10
C ALA A 731 44.67 7.42 7.51
N SER A 732 45.70 6.60 7.72
CA SER A 732 47.00 6.79 7.10
C SER A 732 46.99 6.32 5.64
N ASN A 733 46.36 7.09 4.74
CA ASN A 733 46.24 6.78 3.29
C ASN A 733 47.61 6.70 2.55
N ALA A 734 48.76 6.70 3.25
CA ALA A 734 50.11 6.60 2.68
C ALA A 734 50.45 7.62 1.56
N GLY A 735 49.77 8.77 1.53
CA GLY A 735 49.90 9.80 0.49
C GLY A 735 48.98 9.62 -0.73
N LYS A 736 48.05 8.66 -0.70
CA LYS A 736 47.00 8.45 -1.72
C LYS A 736 45.87 9.47 -1.60
N SER A 737 45.24 9.82 -2.73
CA SER A 737 44.16 10.81 -2.83
C SER A 737 42.90 10.37 -2.10
N SER A 738 42.47 9.13 -2.29
CA SER A 738 41.24 8.52 -1.77
C SER A 738 41.46 7.03 -1.43
N THR A 739 40.45 6.39 -0.82
CA THR A 739 40.35 4.92 -0.75
C THR A 739 39.17 4.47 -1.61
N ILE A 740 39.39 3.47 -2.47
CA ILE A 740 38.35 2.83 -3.27
C ILE A 740 38.41 1.31 -3.01
N THR A 741 37.39 0.78 -2.36
CA THR A 741 37.17 -0.65 -2.21
C THR A 741 36.30 -1.14 -3.36
N VAL A 742 36.80 -2.12 -4.12
CA VAL A 742 35.99 -2.85 -5.12
C VAL A 742 35.46 -4.12 -4.45
N LEU A 743 34.13 -4.30 -4.44
CA LEU A 743 33.55 -5.50 -3.87
C LEU A 743 33.80 -6.72 -4.76
N SER A 744 34.17 -7.83 -4.12
CA SER A 744 34.63 -9.07 -4.76
C SER A 744 33.51 -10.06 -5.11
N ASP A 745 32.32 -9.82 -4.58
CA ASP A 745 31.08 -10.56 -4.77
C ASP A 745 29.99 -9.67 -5.40
N PRO A 746 28.95 -10.24 -6.02
CA PRO A 746 28.77 -11.66 -6.34
C PRO A 746 29.42 -12.11 -7.67
N VAL A 747 30.04 -11.20 -8.45
CA VAL A 747 30.61 -11.53 -9.78
C VAL A 747 32.11 -11.15 -9.88
N PRO A 748 33.03 -12.05 -9.45
CA PRO A 748 34.46 -11.75 -9.36
C PRO A 748 35.14 -11.30 -10.67
N GLN A 749 34.61 -11.69 -11.84
CA GLN A 749 35.12 -11.21 -13.13
C GLN A 749 34.90 -9.69 -13.31
N MET A 750 33.71 -9.19 -12.93
CA MET A 750 33.37 -7.78 -13.00
C MET A 750 34.16 -6.97 -11.98
N SER A 751 34.31 -7.49 -10.75
CA SER A 751 35.22 -6.95 -9.73
C SER A 751 36.65 -6.85 -10.23
N SER A 752 37.15 -7.87 -10.93
CA SER A 752 38.50 -7.90 -11.50
C SER A 752 38.70 -6.87 -12.62
N HIS A 753 37.68 -6.61 -13.44
CA HIS A 753 37.74 -5.58 -14.48
C HIS A 753 37.66 -4.16 -13.88
N MET A 754 36.74 -3.91 -12.95
CA MET A 754 36.66 -2.65 -12.20
C MET A 754 37.97 -2.36 -11.44
N ALA A 755 38.60 -3.39 -10.88
CA ALA A 755 39.91 -3.28 -10.23
C ALA A 755 41.02 -2.83 -11.19
N GLN A 756 40.99 -3.23 -12.47
CA GLN A 756 41.94 -2.73 -13.47
C GLN A 756 41.63 -1.27 -13.84
N ILE A 757 40.35 -0.90 -13.96
CA ILE A 757 39.91 0.47 -14.24
C ILE A 757 40.36 1.45 -13.14
N VAL A 758 40.14 1.12 -11.87
CA VAL A 758 40.62 1.93 -10.72
C VAL A 758 42.14 2.10 -10.77
N GLN A 759 42.89 1.02 -10.98
CA GLN A 759 44.36 1.07 -11.06
C GLN A 759 44.88 1.97 -12.20
N LYS A 760 44.19 1.98 -13.34
CA LYS A 760 44.60 2.69 -14.57
C LYS A 760 44.20 4.16 -14.59
N TYR A 761 42.97 4.46 -14.17
CA TYR A 761 42.39 5.81 -14.27
C TYR A 761 42.41 6.60 -12.96
N VAL A 762 42.58 5.92 -11.82
CA VAL A 762 42.72 6.54 -10.49
C VAL A 762 43.96 5.98 -9.76
N PRO A 763 45.17 6.02 -10.35
CA PRO A 763 46.38 5.45 -9.73
C PRO A 763 46.80 6.16 -8.42
N THR A 764 46.24 7.35 -8.18
CA THR A 764 46.39 8.11 -6.93
C THR A 764 45.54 7.58 -5.79
N ALA A 765 44.55 6.71 -6.01
CA ALA A 765 43.75 6.07 -4.96
C ALA A 765 44.48 4.90 -4.28
N GLU A 766 44.19 4.67 -3.01
CA GLU A 766 44.39 3.39 -2.35
C GLU A 766 43.30 2.43 -2.84
N GLN A 767 43.68 1.27 -3.35
CA GLN A 767 42.76 0.28 -3.87
C GLN A 767 42.65 -0.89 -2.90
N ARG A 768 41.42 -1.22 -2.47
CA ARG A 768 41.10 -2.37 -1.61
C ARG A 768 40.13 -3.32 -2.29
N SER A 769 39.99 -4.51 -1.71
CA SER A 769 38.97 -5.48 -2.07
C SER A 769 38.41 -6.14 -0.81
N ALA A 770 37.09 -6.30 -0.76
CA ALA A 770 36.36 -6.93 0.32
C ALA A 770 35.16 -7.71 -0.25
N ALA A 771 34.56 -8.61 0.52
CA ALA A 771 33.24 -9.16 0.21
C ALA A 771 32.18 -8.45 1.05
N CYS A 772 30.94 -8.32 0.57
CA CYS A 772 29.83 -7.75 1.35
C CYS A 772 28.76 -8.77 1.79
N GLY A 773 28.56 -9.83 1.01
CA GLY A 773 27.53 -10.83 1.24
C GLY A 773 26.17 -10.47 0.62
N TYR A 774 25.34 -11.50 0.47
CA TYR A 774 24.07 -11.42 -0.25
C TYR A 774 23.13 -10.33 0.28
N GLY A 775 22.66 -9.48 -0.63
CA GLY A 775 21.70 -8.40 -0.37
C GLY A 775 22.31 -7.04 -0.07
N CYS A 776 23.63 -6.90 0.08
CA CYS A 776 24.23 -5.74 0.74
C CYS A 776 23.89 -4.35 0.15
N SER A 777 23.66 -4.23 -1.16
CA SER A 777 23.08 -3.06 -1.84
C SER A 777 22.52 -3.47 -3.22
N ASP A 778 21.99 -2.51 -3.98
CA ASP A 778 21.07 -2.67 -5.12
C ASP A 778 21.59 -3.56 -6.28
N HIS A 779 22.89 -3.76 -6.41
CA HIS A 779 23.48 -4.72 -7.37
C HIS A 779 23.02 -6.17 -7.20
N TYR A 780 22.66 -6.62 -5.98
CA TYR A 780 22.18 -7.99 -5.78
C TYR A 780 20.85 -8.28 -6.49
N SER A 781 19.96 -7.29 -6.59
CA SER A 781 18.72 -7.37 -7.36
C SER A 781 18.94 -7.72 -8.84
N PHE A 782 20.07 -7.29 -9.41
CA PHE A 782 20.43 -7.56 -10.81
C PHE A 782 21.15 -8.90 -10.96
N TYR A 783 22.01 -9.26 -10.00
CA TYR A 783 22.61 -10.58 -9.92
C TYR A 783 21.56 -11.71 -9.89
N ASP A 784 20.49 -11.56 -9.10
CA ASP A 784 19.41 -12.55 -8.98
C ASP A 784 18.58 -12.77 -10.26
N GLN A 785 18.68 -11.85 -11.23
CA GLN A 785 18.11 -11.98 -12.56
C GLN A 785 19.13 -12.46 -13.60
N GLY A 786 20.37 -12.75 -13.18
CA GLY A 786 21.45 -13.26 -14.03
C GLY A 786 22.22 -12.20 -14.79
N TYR A 787 22.28 -10.96 -14.28
CA TYR A 787 23.05 -9.88 -14.91
C TYR A 787 24.47 -9.74 -14.32
N PRO A 788 25.46 -9.30 -15.12
CA PRO A 788 26.80 -8.98 -14.65
C PRO A 788 26.82 -7.65 -13.89
N VAL A 789 27.29 -7.68 -12.64
CA VAL A 789 27.27 -6.54 -11.70
C VAL A 789 28.61 -6.35 -10.98
N VAL A 790 28.88 -5.13 -10.51
CA VAL A 790 29.96 -4.81 -9.56
C VAL A 790 29.57 -3.61 -8.71
N CYS A 791 30.06 -3.53 -7.48
CA CYS A 791 29.87 -2.37 -6.60
C CYS A 791 31.22 -1.83 -6.10
N ILE A 792 31.30 -0.51 -5.92
CA ILE A 792 32.46 0.17 -5.34
C ILE A 792 32.04 1.10 -4.19
N ALA A 793 32.88 1.19 -3.17
CA ALA A 793 32.64 1.99 -1.97
C ALA A 793 33.93 2.59 -1.41
N SER A 794 33.83 3.54 -0.45
CA SER A 794 35.02 4.06 0.23
C SER A 794 35.68 3.04 1.16
N TYR A 795 34.89 2.19 1.82
CA TYR A 795 35.35 1.14 2.74
C TYR A 795 34.49 -0.11 2.61
N GLY A 796 35.12 -1.28 2.72
CA GLY A 796 34.43 -2.57 2.72
C GLY A 796 33.83 -2.92 4.08
N PRO A 797 32.93 -3.91 4.17
CA PRO A 797 32.20 -4.18 5.40
C PRO A 797 32.99 -4.91 6.51
N GLU A 798 34.27 -5.21 6.29
CA GLU A 798 35.20 -5.64 7.36
C GLU A 798 36.27 -4.57 7.69
N ASP A 799 36.24 -3.41 7.02
CA ASP A 799 37.14 -2.30 7.34
C ASP A 799 36.75 -1.64 8.68
N SER A 800 37.70 -1.63 9.62
CA SER A 800 37.64 -0.81 10.85
C SER A 800 37.65 0.71 10.60
N GLN A 801 37.63 1.12 9.33
CA GLN A 801 37.62 2.48 8.81
C GLN A 801 36.27 2.87 8.16
N LEU A 802 35.24 2.01 8.21
CA LEU A 802 33.87 2.37 7.80
C LEU A 802 33.33 3.56 8.63
N ASN A 803 32.40 4.32 8.04
CA ASN A 803 31.69 5.43 8.68
C ASN A 803 30.98 5.01 9.98
N PRO A 804 31.44 5.43 11.17
CA PRO A 804 30.81 5.05 12.44
C PRO A 804 29.51 5.83 12.71
N GLY A 805 29.16 6.80 11.85
CA GLY A 805 27.89 7.51 11.89
C GLY A 805 26.77 6.86 11.08
N TYR A 806 27.10 5.93 10.17
CA TYR A 806 26.15 5.22 9.30
C TYR A 806 24.95 4.65 10.06
N HIS A 807 23.77 4.69 9.45
CA HIS A 807 22.47 4.34 10.07
C HIS A 807 22.13 5.11 11.38
N THR A 808 22.73 6.28 11.62
CA THR A 808 22.38 7.14 12.76
C THR A 808 22.29 8.61 12.35
N THR A 809 21.74 9.44 13.23
CA THR A 809 21.77 10.91 13.11
C THR A 809 23.18 11.52 13.14
N ASN A 810 24.22 10.70 13.33
CA ASN A 810 25.61 11.09 13.18
C ASN A 810 26.16 10.86 11.75
N ASP A 811 25.38 10.38 10.79
CA ASP A 811 25.79 10.43 9.39
C ASP A 811 25.51 11.84 8.82
N THR A 812 26.56 12.65 8.63
CA THR A 812 26.41 14.08 8.34
C THR A 812 27.39 14.56 7.26
N VAL A 813 27.00 15.63 6.56
CA VAL A 813 27.70 16.19 5.38
C VAL A 813 29.14 16.62 5.71
N GLU A 814 29.40 16.99 6.96
CA GLU A 814 30.69 17.44 7.49
C GLU A 814 31.72 16.31 7.62
N LYS A 815 31.30 15.05 7.49
CA LYS A 815 32.16 13.85 7.57
C LYS A 815 32.59 13.31 6.20
N LEU A 816 32.17 13.98 5.13
CA LEU A 816 32.41 13.56 3.76
C LEU A 816 33.49 14.40 3.10
N ASP A 817 34.33 13.74 2.31
CA ASP A 817 35.41 14.35 1.55
C ASP A 817 35.06 14.37 0.06
N PHE A 818 34.65 15.55 -0.42
CA PHE A 818 34.15 15.73 -1.78
C PHE A 818 35.26 15.71 -2.85
N ASP A 819 36.50 15.99 -2.46
CA ASP A 819 37.66 15.82 -3.35
C ASP A 819 37.98 14.31 -3.53
N LYS A 820 37.71 13.48 -2.51
CA LYS A 820 37.73 12.01 -2.63
C LYS A 820 36.52 11.45 -3.38
N MET A 821 35.31 11.98 -3.19
CA MET A 821 34.14 11.59 -4.02
C MET A 821 34.39 11.84 -5.51
N SER A 822 35.22 12.82 -5.86
CA SER A 822 35.62 13.08 -7.25
C SER A 822 36.41 11.91 -7.87
N ASP A 823 37.14 11.11 -7.10
CA ASP A 823 37.80 9.90 -7.61
C ASP A 823 36.81 8.79 -7.97
N PHE A 824 35.66 8.70 -7.29
CA PHE A 824 34.56 7.80 -7.68
C PHE A 824 33.89 8.25 -8.99
N VAL A 825 33.76 9.57 -9.23
CA VAL A 825 33.30 10.10 -10.53
C VAL A 825 34.27 9.72 -11.65
N ARG A 826 35.59 9.81 -11.40
CA ARG A 826 36.63 9.41 -12.37
C ARG A 826 36.58 7.91 -12.68
N ALA A 827 36.47 7.07 -11.65
CA ALA A 827 36.33 5.63 -11.81
C ALA A 827 35.04 5.24 -12.56
N GLY A 828 33.92 5.93 -12.29
CA GLY A 828 32.65 5.71 -12.96
C GLY A 828 32.61 6.17 -14.43
N LEU A 829 33.20 7.33 -14.75
CA LEU A 829 33.37 7.77 -16.15
C LEU A 829 34.24 6.79 -16.94
N ALA A 830 35.34 6.31 -16.34
CA ALA A 830 36.20 5.32 -16.95
C ALA A 830 35.50 3.97 -17.16
N TRP A 831 34.69 3.52 -16.19
CA TRP A 831 33.84 2.33 -16.33
C TRP A 831 32.88 2.46 -17.51
N VAL A 832 32.15 3.58 -17.62
CA VAL A 832 31.19 3.82 -18.71
C VAL A 832 31.85 3.70 -20.09
N VAL A 833 33.08 4.19 -20.26
CA VAL A 833 33.78 4.12 -21.55
C VAL A 833 34.38 2.72 -21.80
N GLU A 834 35.11 2.14 -20.84
CA GLU A 834 35.77 0.84 -21.02
C GLU A 834 34.79 -0.35 -21.12
N VAL A 835 33.62 -0.25 -20.50
CA VAL A 835 32.52 -1.24 -20.64
C VAL A 835 31.68 -0.98 -21.90
N ALA A 836 31.75 0.21 -22.52
CA ALA A 836 31.11 0.50 -23.79
C ALA A 836 32.00 0.22 -25.03
N ALA A 837 33.28 -0.12 -24.82
CA ALA A 837 34.20 -0.63 -25.83
C ALA A 837 33.99 -2.14 -26.12
#